data_AF-A0A8T6H768-F1
#
_entry.id   AF-A0A8T6H768-F1
#
_cell.length_a   1.000
_cell.length_b   1.000
_cell.length_c   1.000
_cell.angle_alpha   90.00
_cell.angle_beta   90.00
_cell.angle_gamma   90.00
#
_symmetry.space_group_name_H-M   'P 1'
#
loop_
_entity.id
_entity.type
_entity.pdbx_description
1 polymer ?
#
loop_
_entity_poly.entity_id
_entity_poly.type
_entity_poly.pdbx_seq_one_letter_code
_entity_poly.pdbx_strand_id
1 'polypeptide(L)'
;MTVSRAQYLLFLLCLALMASLAPLPLASAADDFDSLRAEIAAANRAGSGAIQLSADVLLAAPLPPITGELAITGDGHTISGAGEQRIFDVDGGQLTLIDLTLTEGKAPEDEDGGALRARNGARVSARRVTFSDSRAFQGGAIAANGDVTLDLRNSSLIGNSAEAYGGAIFSYGSQVDIKSSSFQRNRAQYDGGALAAHEETRMSISNSTFAGNSANAGGALEVFASVATLTHVTMMNNSAKPAGAGAIHRTAGEIRLYNSIVGGAQPGGQACLNGLTEARGNLSQDGTCSLMETRTDPLLGELTGAPARFPLLDGSPALDAADPEHCLESDQVGTPRPHGGGCDIGAIESATARLAPTPIVPPPACPLADQIIAANTDAPSGGCPAGSGADTISLTGDVTLREALPTVTSEITIEGNGYTISGSGRSRVFDIERGNLALKNMTIQHGRATYGGAIRVRGSGRVAVEGVTFFRNSADVGGAIATQSANASATVNRSIFVGNRSRNDGGAIAATRGRVAISKSSFEKNVAGSFGGALHTEYGGLTVGNSTFNDNSAIGGGVLNALSGRATLTHVTMLNNIATQSNGNAIKNLSSAIYLRNSIVGGGGDAHDCSGGLTQMVGNLSEDGTCITSGRFGEPMLGELTGSPAWRAPLDGSPALDAADPSYCPPTDQLGTPRPQGGACDIGAIESTTARPAQPDTMLPVCGLYDQILAANTDRPSGACPAGSGADTITLSEDIVLGRPLPTITSGLRIEGNGHAISGDGRFRIFTVKGTWLQLVDLTLTAGSNPRGNGGAIEMLADASVAVRNSRFVDNRAKYGGAITMFGRNSKLTVMDSSFERNTAIDSHGGAIDMRAGQLTITGSSFVENQASTGGAIATGGGGEVRIANSTFSGNSASSWGGAISAGYPPITLTHVTMLDNRGGLYHQYGAGHALWIHRNNSGFYIRNSIIASDMPDEVCVGRITQSIGILAADSACRAKLAGDPLLGDLTGDPAWHAPLPGSPAIDAADARFCTAADQKGSPRPQGGGCDIGAIETVPVPRDVSDCAVTTTHALNFRAGPGGEKLGTVPAGATLGASARTAGWFRVAYGGRTGWISADYVIAEGVCG
;
A
#
# COMPACT_ATOMS: atom_id res chain seq x y z
N MET A 1 45.87 7.54 -58.83
CA MET A 1 45.83 6.21 -59.47
C MET A 1 46.26 5.22 -58.41
N THR A 2 45.49 4.29 -57.86
CA THR A 2 44.27 3.56 -58.27
C THR A 2 43.59 3.10 -56.97
N VAL A 3 42.42 3.63 -56.63
CA VAL A 3 41.58 3.07 -55.55
C VAL A 3 40.88 1.83 -56.12
N SER A 4 41.02 0.70 -55.44
CA SER A 4 40.56 -0.60 -55.96
C SER A 4 39.03 -0.66 -56.01
N ARG A 5 38.50 -1.38 -57.01
CA ARG A 5 37.06 -1.58 -57.25
C ARG A 5 36.28 -2.10 -56.03
N ALA A 6 36.94 -2.64 -55.00
CA ALA A 6 36.30 -3.14 -53.78
C ALA A 6 35.81 -2.01 -52.85
N GLN A 7 36.53 -0.89 -52.75
CA GLN A 7 36.14 0.24 -51.89
C GLN A 7 34.97 1.05 -52.47
N TYR A 8 34.85 1.10 -53.80
CA TYR A 8 33.70 1.74 -54.45
C TYR A 8 32.42 0.89 -54.34
N LEU A 9 32.55 -0.45 -54.32
CA LEU A 9 31.41 -1.35 -54.13
C LEU A 9 30.89 -1.34 -52.68
N LEU A 10 31.77 -1.21 -51.69
CA LEU A 10 31.37 -1.08 -50.29
C LEU A 10 30.65 0.26 -50.00
N PHE A 11 31.10 1.34 -50.63
CA PHE A 11 30.47 2.66 -50.50
C PHE A 11 29.10 2.71 -51.20
N LEU A 12 28.94 2.02 -52.34
CA LEU A 12 27.65 1.86 -53.02
C LEU A 12 26.69 0.91 -52.29
N LEU A 13 27.18 -0.14 -51.61
CA LEU A 13 26.34 -0.98 -50.76
C LEU A 13 25.85 -0.24 -49.50
N CYS A 14 26.69 0.64 -48.93
CA CYS A 14 26.31 1.50 -47.80
C CYS A 14 25.25 2.55 -48.21
N LEU A 15 25.36 3.13 -49.43
CA LEU A 15 24.31 4.01 -49.96
C LEU A 15 23.03 3.26 -50.36
N ALA A 16 23.11 1.99 -50.78
CA ALA A 16 21.94 1.18 -51.10
C ALA A 16 21.18 0.70 -49.84
N LEU A 17 21.87 0.46 -48.71
CA LEU A 17 21.23 0.14 -47.43
C LEU A 17 20.61 1.38 -46.75
N MET A 18 21.09 2.59 -47.03
CA MET A 18 20.44 3.83 -46.57
C MET A 18 19.27 4.29 -47.45
N ALA A 19 19.01 3.61 -48.58
CA ALA A 19 17.98 3.99 -49.54
C ALA A 19 16.70 3.14 -49.49
N SER A 20 16.51 2.26 -48.49
CA SER A 20 15.27 1.48 -48.33
C SER A 20 14.31 1.98 -47.24
N LEU A 21 14.56 3.14 -46.64
CA LEU A 21 13.57 3.82 -45.80
C LEU A 21 12.96 4.96 -46.61
N ALA A 22 11.90 4.67 -47.34
CA ALA A 22 10.99 5.72 -47.77
C ALA A 22 10.50 6.45 -46.49
N PRO A 23 10.46 7.79 -46.47
CA PRO A 23 9.92 8.51 -45.31
C PRO A 23 8.46 8.07 -45.13
N LEU A 24 8.14 7.50 -43.97
CA LEU A 24 6.77 7.24 -43.55
C LEU A 24 5.99 8.57 -43.66
N PRO A 25 4.76 8.56 -44.21
CA PRO A 25 3.96 9.78 -44.33
C PRO A 25 3.70 10.39 -42.94
N LEU A 26 3.52 11.73 -42.90
CA LEU A 26 3.45 12.59 -41.71
C LEU A 26 2.84 11.91 -40.47
N ALA A 27 3.54 12.05 -39.32
CA ALA A 27 3.10 11.62 -38.00
C ALA A 27 1.72 12.18 -37.65
N SER A 28 0.76 11.30 -37.35
CA SER A 28 -0.42 11.70 -36.60
C SER A 28 -0.03 11.85 -35.13
N ALA A 29 -0.47 12.96 -34.53
CA ALA A 29 -0.32 13.20 -33.12
C ALA A 29 -1.47 12.50 -32.39
N ALA A 30 -1.15 11.66 -31.40
CA ALA A 30 -2.12 11.11 -30.47
C ALA A 30 -1.94 11.78 -29.11
N ASP A 31 -3.01 12.40 -28.61
CA ASP A 31 -3.06 13.10 -27.32
C ASP A 31 -4.02 12.45 -26.32
N ASP A 32 -4.78 11.44 -26.75
CA ASP A 32 -5.71 10.70 -25.91
C ASP A 32 -5.90 9.24 -26.38
N PHE A 33 -6.76 8.51 -25.68
CA PHE A 33 -7.04 7.10 -25.98
C PHE A 33 -7.69 6.92 -27.36
N ASP A 34 -8.68 7.74 -27.69
CA ASP A 34 -9.47 7.57 -28.90
C ASP A 34 -8.65 7.90 -30.15
N SER A 35 -7.81 8.95 -30.09
CA SER A 35 -6.85 9.29 -31.13
C SER A 35 -5.81 8.18 -31.31
N LEU A 36 -5.18 7.69 -30.23
CA LEU A 36 -4.21 6.59 -30.31
C LEU A 36 -4.84 5.34 -30.93
N ARG A 37 -6.04 4.97 -30.49
CA ARG A 37 -6.80 3.82 -31.01
C ARG A 37 -7.13 3.98 -32.49
N ALA A 38 -7.61 5.15 -32.90
CA ALA A 38 -7.96 5.43 -34.29
C ALA A 38 -6.73 5.36 -35.20
N GLU A 39 -5.60 5.89 -34.75
CA GLU A 39 -4.34 5.93 -35.48
C GLU A 39 -3.70 4.55 -35.62
N ILE A 40 -3.73 3.70 -34.59
CA ILE A 40 -3.33 2.29 -34.68
C ILE A 40 -4.21 1.55 -35.71
N ALA A 41 -5.53 1.76 -35.67
CA ALA A 41 -6.44 1.16 -36.63
C ALA A 41 -6.18 1.64 -38.06
N ALA A 42 -5.80 2.91 -38.25
CA ALA A 42 -5.42 3.46 -39.54
C ALA A 42 -4.11 2.85 -40.05
N ALA A 43 -3.09 2.75 -39.20
CA ALA A 43 -1.81 2.13 -39.52
C ALA A 43 -1.98 0.65 -39.94
N ASN A 44 -2.80 -0.11 -39.19
CA ASN A 44 -3.11 -1.50 -39.55
C ASN A 44 -3.77 -1.62 -40.93
N ARG A 45 -4.70 -0.71 -41.29
CA ARG A 45 -5.33 -0.70 -42.62
C ARG A 45 -4.34 -0.34 -43.73
N ALA A 46 -3.39 0.55 -43.44
CA ALA A 46 -2.37 0.99 -44.38
C ALA A 46 -1.22 -0.03 -44.53
N GLY A 47 -1.11 -1.00 -43.61
CA GLY A 47 -0.01 -1.96 -43.52
C GLY A 47 1.27 -1.38 -42.91
N SER A 48 1.38 -0.05 -42.78
CA SER A 48 2.45 0.63 -42.06
C SER A 48 1.96 1.98 -41.49
N GLY A 49 2.58 2.47 -40.40
CA GLY A 49 2.27 3.79 -39.83
C GLY A 49 3.29 4.27 -38.78
N ALA A 50 3.24 5.57 -38.49
CA ALA A 50 4.03 6.23 -37.46
C ALA A 50 3.15 7.16 -36.62
N ILE A 51 3.24 7.03 -35.29
CA ILE A 51 2.48 7.80 -34.31
C ILE A 51 3.47 8.55 -33.41
N GLN A 52 3.18 9.82 -33.15
CA GLN A 52 3.87 10.61 -32.14
C GLN A 52 2.90 10.94 -31.02
N LEU A 53 3.27 10.67 -29.77
CA LEU A 53 2.45 11.08 -28.64
C LEU A 53 2.69 12.57 -28.37
N SER A 54 1.62 13.30 -28.10
CA SER A 54 1.68 14.72 -27.68
C SER A 54 1.15 14.95 -26.26
N ALA A 55 0.65 13.90 -25.61
CA ALA A 55 0.24 13.89 -24.22
C ALA A 55 0.29 12.47 -23.65
N ASP A 56 0.14 12.36 -22.33
CA ASP A 56 -0.01 11.07 -21.66
C ASP A 56 -1.38 10.48 -21.99
N VAL A 57 -1.42 9.17 -22.28
CA VAL A 57 -2.61 8.44 -22.69
C VAL A 57 -3.02 7.44 -21.61
N LEU A 58 -4.25 7.54 -21.13
CA LEU A 58 -4.86 6.57 -20.22
C LEU A 58 -5.83 5.67 -21.00
N LEU A 59 -5.60 4.36 -21.02
CA LEU A 59 -6.45 3.44 -21.78
C LEU A 59 -7.80 3.22 -21.07
N ALA A 60 -8.89 3.52 -21.78
CA ALA A 60 -10.25 3.21 -21.33
C ALA A 60 -10.72 1.81 -21.76
N ALA A 61 -10.09 1.22 -22.80
CA ALA A 61 -10.39 -0.12 -23.31
C ALA A 61 -9.16 -0.69 -24.06
N PRO A 62 -9.16 -1.98 -24.46
CA PRO A 62 -8.04 -2.56 -25.22
C PRO A 62 -7.79 -1.85 -26.55
N LEU A 63 -6.51 -1.66 -26.89
CA LEU A 63 -6.10 -1.18 -28.22
C LEU A 63 -6.23 -2.30 -29.28
N PRO A 64 -6.46 -1.95 -30.56
CA PRO A 64 -6.49 -2.93 -31.64
C PRO A 64 -5.14 -3.68 -31.75
N PRO A 65 -5.14 -4.99 -32.07
CA PRO A 65 -3.90 -5.72 -32.25
C PRO A 65 -3.10 -5.16 -33.43
N ILE A 66 -1.78 -5.08 -33.28
CA ILE A 66 -0.88 -4.56 -34.29
C ILE A 66 -0.52 -5.69 -35.24
N THR A 67 -0.97 -5.58 -36.49
CA THR A 67 -0.80 -6.60 -37.53
C THR A 67 0.06 -6.12 -38.70
N GLY A 68 0.27 -4.80 -38.83
CA GLY A 68 1.20 -4.17 -39.79
C GLY A 68 2.49 -3.67 -39.13
N GLU A 69 3.22 -2.80 -39.82
CA GLU A 69 4.40 -2.11 -39.26
C GLU A 69 3.99 -0.81 -38.55
N LEU A 70 4.31 -0.65 -37.27
CA LEU A 70 3.96 0.53 -36.50
C LEU A 70 5.17 1.05 -35.72
N ALA A 71 5.43 2.36 -35.85
CA ALA A 71 6.37 3.07 -34.99
C ALA A 71 5.61 4.05 -34.07
N ILE A 72 5.89 4.01 -32.77
CA ILE A 72 5.36 4.97 -31.78
C ILE A 72 6.54 5.67 -31.11
N THR A 73 6.58 6.99 -31.23
CA THR A 73 7.53 7.85 -30.51
C THR A 73 6.77 8.62 -29.44
N GLY A 74 7.13 8.47 -28.17
CA GLY A 74 6.38 9.10 -27.09
C GLY A 74 6.93 10.44 -26.60
N ASP A 75 8.13 10.88 -26.99
CA ASP A 75 8.75 12.12 -26.50
C ASP A 75 8.73 12.28 -24.96
N GLY A 76 8.82 11.16 -24.24
CA GLY A 76 8.78 11.09 -22.77
C GLY A 76 7.39 10.87 -22.18
N HIS A 77 6.32 10.87 -22.99
CA HIS A 77 4.95 10.65 -22.56
C HIS A 77 4.68 9.21 -22.12
N THR A 78 3.60 9.05 -21.35
CA THR A 78 3.18 7.78 -20.76
C THR A 78 1.94 7.22 -21.46
N ILE A 79 1.91 5.91 -21.67
CA ILE A 79 0.68 5.17 -21.94
C ILE A 79 0.41 4.27 -20.72
N SER A 80 -0.70 4.50 -20.03
CA SER A 80 -1.10 3.73 -18.84
C SER A 80 -2.25 2.79 -19.17
N GLY A 81 -2.10 1.52 -18.78
CA GLY A 81 -3.18 0.53 -18.80
C GLY A 81 -4.21 0.68 -17.67
N ALA A 82 -4.05 1.68 -16.79
CA ALA A 82 -4.90 1.97 -15.64
C ALA A 82 -5.05 0.81 -14.63
N GLY A 83 -4.17 -0.19 -14.70
CA GLY A 83 -4.27 -1.43 -13.93
C GLY A 83 -5.35 -2.39 -14.45
N GLU A 84 -6.02 -2.07 -15.57
CA GLU A 84 -7.20 -2.78 -16.07
C GLU A 84 -6.99 -3.38 -17.46
N GLN A 85 -6.11 -2.79 -18.28
CA GLN A 85 -5.95 -3.14 -19.70
C GLN A 85 -4.52 -3.59 -20.03
N ARG A 86 -4.40 -4.53 -20.97
CA ARG A 86 -3.13 -4.75 -21.69
C ARG A 86 -2.91 -3.58 -22.63
N ILE A 87 -1.69 -3.05 -22.67
CA ILE A 87 -1.41 -1.88 -23.51
C ILE A 87 -1.32 -2.28 -24.99
N PHE A 88 -0.44 -3.21 -25.36
CA PHE A 88 -0.26 -3.63 -26.75
C PHE A 88 -0.36 -5.15 -26.93
N ASP A 89 -1.03 -5.59 -28.01
CA ASP A 89 -0.96 -6.95 -28.55
C ASP A 89 -0.39 -6.86 -29.98
N VAL A 90 0.74 -7.50 -30.25
CA VAL A 90 1.41 -7.53 -31.55
C VAL A 90 1.26 -8.93 -32.12
N ASP A 91 0.47 -9.04 -33.19
CA ASP A 91 0.05 -10.32 -33.77
C ASP A 91 0.57 -10.41 -35.21
N GLY A 92 1.75 -11.01 -35.38
CA GLY A 92 2.47 -11.10 -36.65
C GLY A 92 2.99 -9.77 -37.23
N GLY A 93 2.64 -8.63 -36.63
CA GLY A 93 3.10 -7.30 -37.01
C GLY A 93 4.49 -6.92 -36.48
N GLN A 94 4.91 -5.70 -36.81
CA GLN A 94 6.14 -5.10 -36.31
C GLN A 94 5.83 -3.85 -35.48
N LEU A 95 6.29 -3.79 -34.24
CA LEU A 95 6.14 -2.63 -33.36
C LEU A 95 7.51 -2.04 -32.99
N THR A 96 7.70 -0.75 -33.24
CA THR A 96 8.85 0.03 -32.79
C THR A 96 8.39 1.06 -31.76
N LEU A 97 8.98 1.04 -30.57
CA LEU A 97 8.68 1.92 -29.45
C LEU A 97 9.91 2.77 -29.11
N ILE A 98 9.74 4.08 -29.04
CA ILE A 98 10.84 5.02 -28.80
C ILE A 98 10.43 6.07 -27.77
N ASP A 99 11.24 6.23 -26.71
CA ASP A 99 11.16 7.38 -25.79
C ASP A 99 9.80 7.55 -25.11
N LEU A 100 9.34 6.53 -24.37
CA LEU A 100 8.04 6.57 -23.71
C LEU A 100 7.97 5.65 -22.48
N THR A 101 6.95 5.85 -21.66
CA THR A 101 6.66 4.97 -20.51
C THR A 101 5.38 4.17 -20.77
N LEU A 102 5.43 2.85 -20.55
CA LEU A 102 4.30 1.95 -20.54
C LEU A 102 4.09 1.47 -19.11
N THR A 103 2.99 1.85 -18.46
CA THR A 103 2.79 1.59 -17.03
C THR A 103 1.43 0.97 -16.72
N GLU A 104 1.35 0.26 -15.60
CA GLU A 104 0.10 -0.29 -15.06
C GLU A 104 -0.67 -1.16 -16.08
N GLY A 105 0.04 -1.85 -16.97
CA GLY A 105 -0.57 -2.80 -17.89
C GLY A 105 -1.04 -4.06 -17.16
N LYS A 106 -2.27 -4.51 -17.40
CA LYS A 106 -2.80 -5.76 -16.85
C LYS A 106 -3.28 -6.67 -17.97
N ALA A 107 -2.70 -7.87 -18.08
CA ALA A 107 -3.25 -8.90 -18.94
C ALA A 107 -4.62 -9.38 -18.41
N PRO A 108 -5.58 -9.74 -19.29
CA PRO A 108 -6.77 -10.50 -18.88
C PRO A 108 -6.39 -11.74 -18.06
N GLU A 109 -7.28 -12.22 -17.19
CA GLU A 109 -6.99 -13.37 -16.33
C GLU A 109 -6.47 -14.58 -17.13
N ASP A 110 -5.43 -15.23 -16.60
CA ASP A 110 -4.70 -16.34 -17.23
C ASP A 110 -3.98 -16.04 -18.56
N GLU A 111 -3.88 -14.77 -18.98
CA GLU A 111 -3.10 -14.38 -20.17
C GLU A 111 -1.73 -13.75 -19.85
N ASP A 112 -0.82 -13.81 -20.82
CA ASP A 112 0.55 -13.31 -20.73
C ASP A 112 0.71 -11.85 -21.21
N GLY A 113 1.78 -11.18 -20.76
CA GLY A 113 2.18 -9.87 -21.27
C GLY A 113 1.27 -8.73 -20.79
N GLY A 114 1.60 -8.13 -19.64
CA GLY A 114 0.77 -7.10 -19.01
C GLY A 114 0.80 -5.77 -19.76
N ALA A 115 2.00 -5.30 -20.10
CA ALA A 115 2.14 -4.14 -20.98
C ALA A 115 2.08 -4.55 -22.46
N LEU A 116 2.78 -5.61 -22.84
CA LEU A 116 2.92 -6.02 -24.23
C LEU A 116 2.87 -7.54 -24.37
N ARG A 117 2.02 -8.02 -25.29
CA ARG A 117 2.06 -9.40 -25.79
C ARG A 117 2.49 -9.41 -27.25
N ALA A 118 3.48 -10.22 -27.60
CA ALA A 118 3.93 -10.43 -28.97
C ALA A 118 3.79 -11.91 -29.34
N ARG A 119 3.22 -12.19 -30.52
CA ARG A 119 2.97 -13.55 -31.00
C ARG A 119 2.98 -13.70 -32.51
N ASN A 120 2.99 -14.95 -32.97
CA ASN A 120 2.85 -15.32 -34.39
C ASN A 120 3.93 -14.71 -35.30
N GLY A 121 5.19 -14.77 -34.90
CA GLY A 121 6.31 -14.23 -35.68
C GLY A 121 6.48 -12.70 -35.59
N ALA A 122 5.82 -12.06 -34.62
CA ALA A 122 5.90 -10.62 -34.40
C ALA A 122 7.34 -10.12 -34.17
N ARG A 123 7.59 -8.86 -34.53
CA ARG A 123 8.86 -8.18 -34.29
C ARG A 123 8.65 -6.95 -33.42
N VAL A 124 9.34 -6.88 -32.29
CA VAL A 124 9.22 -5.75 -31.36
C VAL A 124 10.60 -5.15 -31.12
N SER A 125 10.74 -3.85 -31.36
CA SER A 125 11.93 -3.08 -30.99
C SER A 125 11.55 -1.97 -30.02
N ALA A 126 12.19 -1.92 -28.85
CA ALA A 126 11.91 -0.92 -27.82
C ALA A 126 13.21 -0.21 -27.40
N ARG A 127 13.28 1.10 -27.64
CA ARG A 127 14.46 1.92 -27.36
C ARG A 127 14.13 3.09 -26.43
N ARG A 128 14.81 3.20 -25.29
CA ARG A 128 14.51 4.21 -24.26
C ARG A 128 13.05 4.13 -23.80
N VAL A 129 12.60 2.92 -23.51
CA VAL A 129 11.24 2.67 -23.04
C VAL A 129 11.30 2.24 -21.58
N THR A 130 10.41 2.80 -20.76
CA THR A 130 10.20 2.32 -19.39
C THR A 130 8.95 1.44 -19.36
N PHE A 131 9.07 0.20 -18.89
CA PHE A 131 7.94 -0.67 -18.58
C PHE A 131 7.82 -0.78 -17.07
N SER A 132 6.75 -0.24 -16.48
CA SER A 132 6.58 -0.21 -15.03
C SER A 132 5.26 -0.80 -14.54
N ASP A 133 5.31 -1.40 -13.36
CA ASP A 133 4.15 -1.77 -12.54
C ASP A 133 3.07 -2.56 -13.30
N SER A 134 3.48 -3.36 -14.28
CA SER A 134 2.59 -4.20 -15.09
C SER A 134 2.47 -5.61 -14.53
N ARG A 135 1.31 -6.25 -14.75
CA ARG A 135 0.96 -7.57 -14.21
C ARG A 135 0.34 -8.51 -15.26
N ALA A 136 0.74 -9.78 -15.24
CA ALA A 136 0.20 -10.82 -16.11
C ALA A 136 0.38 -12.21 -15.50
N PHE A 137 -0.14 -13.25 -16.17
CA PHE A 137 0.14 -14.64 -15.80
C PHE A 137 1.62 -14.98 -16.01
N GLN A 138 2.15 -14.79 -17.23
CA GLN A 138 3.60 -14.81 -17.53
C GLN A 138 4.04 -13.50 -18.19
N GLY A 139 5.29 -13.10 -17.96
CA GLY A 139 5.83 -11.90 -18.61
C GLY A 139 5.13 -10.64 -18.14
N GLY A 140 5.33 -10.26 -16.88
CA GLY A 140 4.57 -9.19 -16.23
C GLY A 140 4.53 -7.87 -17.03
N ALA A 141 5.64 -7.53 -17.70
CA ALA A 141 5.64 -6.48 -18.72
C ALA A 141 5.45 -7.05 -20.13
N ILE A 142 6.32 -7.97 -20.57
CA ILE A 142 6.39 -8.43 -21.96
C ILE A 142 6.29 -9.96 -22.03
N ALA A 143 5.44 -10.45 -22.92
CA ALA A 143 5.44 -11.86 -23.32
C ALA A 143 5.76 -12.00 -24.81
N ALA A 144 6.75 -12.83 -25.15
CA ALA A 144 7.23 -13.09 -26.50
C ALA A 144 7.09 -14.57 -26.85
N ASN A 145 6.01 -14.94 -27.55
CA ASN A 145 5.62 -16.34 -27.75
C ASN A 145 5.44 -16.67 -29.24
N GLY A 146 6.12 -17.70 -29.74
CA GLY A 146 5.92 -18.20 -31.10
C GLY A 146 6.72 -17.44 -32.15
N ASP A 147 8.03 -17.72 -32.21
CA ASP A 147 8.99 -17.20 -33.19
C ASP A 147 9.11 -15.67 -33.21
N VAL A 148 8.91 -15.03 -32.06
CA VAL A 148 9.01 -13.57 -31.93
C VAL A 148 10.47 -13.12 -31.97
N THR A 149 10.71 -11.94 -32.55
CA THR A 149 11.99 -11.22 -32.38
C THR A 149 11.78 -10.00 -31.49
N LEU A 150 12.39 -9.99 -30.30
CA LEU A 150 12.34 -8.87 -29.35
C LEU A 150 13.72 -8.22 -29.23
N ASP A 151 13.82 -6.93 -29.54
CA ASP A 151 15.03 -6.12 -29.43
C ASP A 151 14.82 -4.96 -28.44
N LEU A 152 15.49 -5.02 -27.29
CA LEU A 152 15.33 -4.07 -26.20
C LEU A 152 16.63 -3.31 -25.93
N ARG A 153 16.61 -1.98 -26.09
CA ARG A 153 17.83 -1.14 -26.01
C ARG A 153 17.66 0.09 -25.13
N ASN A 154 18.58 0.31 -24.19
CA ASN A 154 18.56 1.50 -23.32
C ASN A 154 17.22 1.66 -22.57
N SER A 155 16.61 0.56 -22.16
CA SER A 155 15.25 0.54 -21.61
C SER A 155 15.24 0.08 -20.15
N SER A 156 14.17 0.39 -19.43
CA SER A 156 14.02 0.07 -18.01
C SER A 156 12.76 -0.74 -17.74
N LEU A 157 12.88 -1.85 -17.03
CA LEU A 157 11.76 -2.69 -16.61
C LEU A 157 11.72 -2.74 -15.09
N ILE A 158 10.69 -2.11 -14.49
CA ILE A 158 10.67 -1.75 -13.06
C ILE A 158 9.37 -2.22 -12.41
N GLY A 159 9.45 -3.00 -11.33
CA GLY A 159 8.28 -3.30 -10.50
C GLY A 159 7.22 -4.19 -11.15
N ASN A 160 7.53 -4.84 -12.28
CA ASN A 160 6.56 -5.70 -12.97
C ASN A 160 6.41 -7.05 -12.24
N SER A 161 5.23 -7.65 -12.34
CA SER A 161 4.90 -8.88 -11.64
C SER A 161 4.23 -9.94 -12.50
N ALA A 162 4.60 -11.21 -12.32
CA ALA A 162 3.98 -12.35 -12.98
C ALA A 162 3.52 -13.39 -11.96
N GLU A 163 2.37 -14.01 -12.20
CA GLU A 163 1.84 -15.10 -11.37
C GLU A 163 2.62 -16.41 -11.56
N ALA A 164 3.23 -16.62 -12.72
CA ALA A 164 4.04 -17.80 -13.01
C ALA A 164 5.50 -17.42 -13.28
N TYR A 165 5.90 -17.17 -14.53
CA TYR A 165 7.31 -17.03 -14.93
C TYR A 165 7.61 -15.65 -15.52
N GLY A 166 8.85 -15.18 -15.37
CA GLY A 166 9.32 -13.97 -16.04
C GLY A 166 8.63 -12.71 -15.52
N GLY A 167 9.02 -12.24 -14.33
CA GLY A 167 8.35 -11.10 -13.70
C GLY A 167 8.35 -9.83 -14.56
N ALA A 168 9.35 -9.66 -15.44
CA ALA A 168 9.35 -8.63 -16.48
C ALA A 168 9.09 -9.23 -17.86
N ILE A 169 9.92 -10.19 -18.30
CA ILE A 169 9.82 -10.79 -19.64
C ILE A 169 9.73 -12.30 -19.54
N PHE A 170 8.73 -12.86 -20.23
CA PHE A 170 8.64 -14.28 -20.52
C PHE A 170 8.79 -14.51 -22.02
N SER A 171 9.59 -15.51 -22.40
CA SER A 171 9.84 -15.85 -23.80
C SER A 171 9.72 -17.36 -24.02
N TYR A 172 9.01 -17.73 -25.09
CA TYR A 172 8.82 -19.11 -25.53
C TYR A 172 9.13 -19.25 -27.02
N GLY A 173 10.12 -20.08 -27.39
CA GLY A 173 10.52 -20.34 -28.77
C GLY A 173 10.85 -19.07 -29.57
N SER A 174 11.51 -18.09 -28.96
CA SER A 174 11.70 -16.75 -29.56
C SER A 174 13.15 -16.26 -29.48
N GLN A 175 13.49 -15.23 -30.26
CA GLN A 175 14.78 -14.54 -30.22
C GLN A 175 14.65 -13.24 -29.41
N VAL A 176 15.47 -13.08 -28.38
CA VAL A 176 15.44 -11.91 -27.48
C VAL A 176 16.83 -11.31 -27.35
N ASP A 177 17.00 -10.09 -27.86
CA ASP A 177 18.24 -9.33 -27.80
C ASP A 177 18.07 -8.12 -26.87
N ILE A 178 18.84 -8.08 -25.77
CA ILE A 178 18.76 -7.04 -24.74
C ILE A 178 20.13 -6.34 -24.64
N LYS A 179 20.15 -5.01 -24.77
CA LYS A 179 21.38 -4.21 -24.70
C LYS A 179 21.19 -2.95 -23.86
N SER A 180 22.18 -2.61 -23.04
CA SER A 180 22.23 -1.33 -22.31
C SER A 180 21.00 -1.06 -21.44
N SER A 181 20.34 -2.10 -20.92
CA SER A 181 19.02 -2.00 -20.26
C SER A 181 19.07 -2.38 -18.78
N SER A 182 18.02 -2.04 -18.01
CA SER A 182 17.97 -2.30 -16.57
C SER A 182 16.69 -3.03 -16.14
N PHE A 183 16.80 -4.01 -15.25
CA PHE A 183 15.69 -4.77 -14.68
C PHE A 183 15.69 -4.64 -13.16
N GLN A 184 14.65 -4.01 -12.60
CA GLN A 184 14.62 -3.60 -11.21
C GLN A 184 13.34 -4.06 -10.51
N ARG A 185 13.48 -4.71 -9.35
CA ARG A 185 12.32 -5.04 -8.48
C ARG A 185 11.19 -5.81 -9.17
N ASN A 186 11.49 -6.57 -10.21
CA ASN A 186 10.50 -7.42 -10.88
C ASN A 186 10.30 -8.72 -10.08
N ARG A 187 9.10 -9.29 -10.13
CA ARG A 187 8.72 -10.45 -9.31
C ARG A 187 7.96 -11.50 -10.11
N ALA A 188 8.42 -12.74 -10.05
CA ALA A 188 7.66 -13.92 -10.49
C ALA A 188 7.27 -14.75 -9.25
N GLN A 189 6.09 -15.39 -9.23
CA GLN A 189 5.81 -16.35 -8.15
C GLN A 189 6.51 -17.69 -8.36
N TYR A 190 6.79 -18.10 -9.60
CA TYR A 190 7.62 -19.27 -9.93
C TYR A 190 9.03 -18.80 -10.26
N ASP A 191 9.55 -19.00 -11.47
CA ASP A 191 10.97 -18.79 -11.74
C ASP A 191 11.25 -17.61 -12.68
N GLY A 192 12.46 -17.08 -12.62
CA GLY A 192 12.88 -15.97 -13.50
C GLY A 192 12.26 -14.64 -13.06
N GLY A 193 12.73 -14.09 -11.95
CA GLY A 193 12.09 -12.91 -11.34
C GLY A 193 12.12 -11.67 -12.22
N ALA A 194 13.11 -11.54 -13.11
CA ALA A 194 13.07 -10.59 -14.23
C ALA A 194 12.78 -11.29 -15.56
N LEU A 195 13.55 -12.32 -15.91
CA LEU A 195 13.53 -12.98 -17.21
C LEU A 195 13.34 -14.49 -17.07
N ALA A 196 12.48 -15.07 -17.91
CA ALA A 196 12.35 -16.52 -18.08
C ALA A 196 12.41 -16.89 -19.58
N ALA A 197 13.31 -17.82 -19.92
CA ALA A 197 13.55 -18.28 -21.29
C ALA A 197 13.18 -19.76 -21.43
N HIS A 198 12.09 -20.05 -22.13
CA HIS A 198 11.52 -21.39 -22.25
C HIS A 198 11.57 -21.89 -23.69
N GLU A 199 11.75 -23.20 -23.84
CA GLU A 199 11.59 -24.01 -25.06
C GLU A 199 12.16 -23.35 -26.32
N GLU A 200 13.44 -23.62 -26.62
CA GLU A 200 14.16 -23.13 -27.82
C GLU A 200 14.36 -21.61 -27.91
N THR A 201 14.07 -20.86 -26.84
CA THR A 201 14.39 -19.44 -26.79
C THR A 201 15.90 -19.19 -26.87
N ARG A 202 16.29 -18.16 -27.63
CA ARG A 202 17.68 -17.66 -27.71
C ARG A 202 17.76 -16.24 -27.18
N MET A 203 18.41 -16.06 -26.02
CA MET A 203 18.63 -14.76 -25.41
C MET A 203 20.08 -14.30 -25.56
N SER A 204 20.27 -13.07 -26.02
CA SER A 204 21.56 -12.35 -25.99
C SER A 204 21.43 -11.10 -25.13
N ILE A 205 22.18 -11.03 -24.03
CA ILE A 205 22.08 -9.94 -23.06
C ILE A 205 23.45 -9.28 -22.91
N SER A 206 23.52 -7.97 -23.16
CA SER A 206 24.78 -7.23 -23.06
C SER A 206 24.64 -5.91 -22.32
N ASN A 207 25.70 -5.50 -21.62
CA ASN A 207 25.80 -4.18 -20.97
C ASN A 207 24.58 -3.83 -20.11
N SER A 208 24.03 -4.79 -19.37
CA SER A 208 22.73 -4.62 -18.70
C SER A 208 22.81 -4.91 -17.21
N THR A 209 21.95 -4.27 -16.43
CA THR A 209 21.94 -4.38 -14.96
C THR A 209 20.65 -5.02 -14.45
N PHE A 210 20.77 -5.97 -13.51
CA PHE A 210 19.66 -6.65 -12.84
C PHE A 210 19.75 -6.44 -11.34
N ALA A 211 18.78 -5.76 -10.74
CA ALA A 211 18.81 -5.37 -9.33
C ALA A 211 17.50 -5.66 -8.59
N GLY A 212 17.57 -6.35 -7.46
CA GLY A 212 16.42 -6.47 -6.55
C GLY A 212 15.26 -7.32 -7.08
N ASN A 213 15.46 -8.14 -8.12
CA ASN A 213 14.42 -8.99 -8.68
C ASN A 213 14.20 -10.24 -7.81
N SER A 214 12.99 -10.82 -7.82
CA SER A 214 12.62 -11.91 -6.91
C SER A 214 11.77 -13.03 -7.53
N ALA A 215 12.06 -14.28 -7.15
CA ALA A 215 11.36 -15.48 -7.64
C ALA A 215 11.39 -16.64 -6.63
N ASN A 216 10.82 -17.80 -6.97
CA ASN A 216 11.10 -19.08 -6.30
C ASN A 216 12.49 -19.59 -6.63
N ALA A 217 12.85 -19.59 -7.92
CA ALA A 217 14.20 -19.83 -8.40
C ALA A 217 14.62 -18.84 -9.50
N GLY A 218 15.91 -18.48 -9.54
CA GLY A 218 16.45 -17.56 -10.54
C GLY A 218 15.85 -16.16 -10.39
N GLY A 219 16.14 -15.50 -9.26
CA GLY A 219 15.56 -14.18 -8.96
C GLY A 219 15.77 -13.13 -10.05
N ALA A 220 16.82 -13.22 -10.87
CA ALA A 220 16.97 -12.43 -12.09
C ALA A 220 16.58 -13.23 -13.35
N LEU A 221 17.22 -14.38 -13.59
CA LEU A 221 17.10 -15.13 -14.84
C LEU A 221 16.82 -16.61 -14.56
N GLU A 222 15.85 -17.16 -15.29
CA GLU A 222 15.66 -18.60 -15.45
C GLU A 222 15.75 -19.03 -16.91
N VAL A 223 16.38 -20.20 -17.14
CA VAL A 223 16.54 -20.83 -18.46
C VAL A 223 16.08 -22.28 -18.41
N PHE A 224 15.13 -22.63 -19.28
CA PHE A 224 14.61 -23.97 -19.48
C PHE A 224 14.59 -24.34 -20.97
N ALA A 225 15.30 -25.42 -21.31
CA ALA A 225 15.44 -25.95 -22.66
C ALA A 225 15.83 -24.88 -23.72
N SER A 226 16.62 -23.89 -23.30
CA SER A 226 16.91 -22.66 -24.05
C SER A 226 18.38 -22.27 -23.94
N VAL A 227 18.81 -21.24 -24.69
CA VAL A 227 20.19 -20.72 -24.66
C VAL A 227 20.19 -19.25 -24.27
N ALA A 228 20.94 -18.90 -23.22
CA ALA A 228 21.20 -17.51 -22.83
C ALA A 228 22.70 -17.20 -22.87
N THR A 229 23.09 -16.17 -23.61
CA THR A 229 24.45 -15.62 -23.63
C THR A 229 24.46 -14.24 -23.01
N LEU A 230 25.28 -14.05 -21.99
CA LEU A 230 25.35 -12.82 -21.19
C LEU A 230 26.78 -12.26 -21.24
N THR A 231 26.95 -10.99 -21.56
CA THR A 231 28.27 -10.35 -21.70
C THR A 231 28.26 -8.95 -21.11
N HIS A 232 29.17 -8.64 -20.18
CA HIS A 232 29.15 -7.37 -19.43
C HIS A 232 27.80 -7.10 -18.76
N VAL A 233 27.34 -8.06 -17.95
CA VAL A 233 26.11 -7.92 -17.17
C VAL A 233 26.45 -7.78 -15.69
N THR A 234 25.69 -6.97 -14.95
CA THR A 234 25.81 -6.86 -13.49
C THR A 234 24.50 -7.32 -12.84
N MET A 235 24.53 -8.43 -12.10
CA MET A 235 23.38 -8.99 -11.39
C MET A 235 23.61 -8.93 -9.88
N MET A 236 22.96 -8.00 -9.19
CA MET A 236 23.15 -7.79 -7.75
C MET A 236 21.83 -7.75 -6.98
N ASN A 237 21.85 -8.21 -5.74
CA ASN A 237 20.71 -8.13 -4.81
C ASN A 237 19.43 -8.83 -5.31
N ASN A 238 19.55 -9.80 -6.22
CA ASN A 238 18.42 -10.61 -6.67
C ASN A 238 18.17 -11.74 -5.67
N SER A 239 16.91 -12.11 -5.46
CA SER A 239 16.50 -13.01 -4.37
C SER A 239 15.63 -14.16 -4.85
N ALA A 240 15.76 -15.31 -4.19
CA ALA A 240 14.93 -16.47 -4.40
C ALA A 240 14.60 -17.16 -3.07
N LYS A 241 13.67 -18.13 -3.08
CA LYS A 241 13.47 -19.00 -1.91
C LYS A 241 14.77 -19.76 -1.58
N PRO A 242 14.97 -20.24 -0.33
CA PRO A 242 16.25 -20.78 0.14
C PRO A 242 16.90 -21.89 -0.72
N ALA A 243 16.15 -22.55 -1.61
CA ALA A 243 16.62 -23.60 -2.49
C ALA A 243 16.72 -23.21 -3.99
N GLY A 244 16.37 -21.99 -4.41
CA GLY A 244 16.15 -21.64 -5.83
C GLY A 244 17.20 -20.74 -6.52
N ALA A 245 18.29 -20.40 -5.83
CA ALA A 245 19.29 -19.41 -6.25
C ALA A 245 18.80 -17.97 -6.57
N GLY A 246 19.49 -16.99 -5.97
CA GLY A 246 19.11 -15.59 -5.96
C GLY A 246 19.19 -14.88 -7.31
N ALA A 247 20.15 -15.22 -8.20
CA ALA A 247 20.33 -14.53 -9.47
C ALA A 247 19.97 -15.41 -10.67
N ILE A 248 20.66 -16.54 -10.86
CA ILE A 248 20.55 -17.37 -12.06
C ILE A 248 20.08 -18.78 -11.69
N HIS A 249 19.06 -19.28 -12.40
CA HIS A 249 18.62 -20.66 -12.31
C HIS A 249 18.60 -21.30 -13.69
N ARG A 250 19.19 -22.50 -13.81
CA ARG A 250 19.18 -23.28 -15.05
C ARG A 250 18.43 -24.60 -14.83
N THR A 251 17.23 -24.72 -15.38
CA THR A 251 16.45 -25.96 -15.31
C THR A 251 16.94 -26.95 -16.39
N ALA A 252 17.12 -26.46 -17.63
CA ALA A 252 17.68 -27.21 -18.76
C ALA A 252 18.22 -26.23 -19.82
N GLY A 253 19.10 -26.67 -20.72
CA GLY A 253 19.72 -25.80 -21.73
C GLY A 253 21.07 -25.21 -21.29
N GLU A 254 21.45 -24.07 -21.88
CA GLU A 254 22.79 -23.47 -21.79
C GLU A 254 22.78 -22.03 -21.29
N ILE A 255 23.73 -21.70 -20.41
CA ILE A 255 24.00 -20.34 -19.95
C ILE A 255 25.49 -20.05 -20.11
N ARG A 256 25.82 -19.15 -21.03
CA ARG A 256 27.18 -18.65 -21.27
C ARG A 256 27.32 -17.27 -20.68
N LEU A 257 28.33 -17.05 -19.85
CA LEU A 257 28.51 -15.80 -19.12
C LEU A 257 29.94 -15.27 -19.29
N TYR A 258 30.08 -14.03 -19.76
CA TYR A 258 31.37 -13.41 -20.03
C TYR A 258 31.47 -12.03 -19.39
N ASN A 259 32.63 -11.70 -18.84
CA ASN A 259 32.94 -10.35 -18.34
C ASN A 259 31.86 -9.75 -17.45
N SER A 260 31.22 -10.56 -16.60
CA SER A 260 30.02 -10.19 -15.85
C SER A 260 30.19 -10.33 -14.35
N ILE A 261 29.42 -9.54 -13.59
CA ILE A 261 29.38 -9.54 -12.13
C ILE A 261 28.09 -10.20 -11.64
N VAL A 262 28.19 -11.18 -10.73
CA VAL A 262 27.02 -11.83 -10.12
C VAL A 262 27.17 -11.88 -8.59
N GLY A 263 26.17 -11.41 -7.84
CA GLY A 263 26.19 -11.37 -6.38
C GLY A 263 24.87 -10.99 -5.68
N GLY A 264 24.90 -10.90 -4.35
CA GLY A 264 23.80 -10.39 -3.53
C GLY A 264 22.62 -11.34 -3.22
N ALA A 265 22.80 -12.67 -3.23
CA ALA A 265 21.74 -13.63 -2.84
C ALA A 265 21.39 -13.57 -1.33
N GLN A 266 20.18 -14.04 -0.94
CA GLN A 266 19.75 -14.19 0.45
C GLN A 266 20.70 -15.08 1.29
N PRO A 267 20.69 -14.97 2.63
CA PRO A 267 21.62 -15.69 3.50
C PRO A 267 21.41 -17.20 3.42
N GLY A 268 22.44 -17.95 3.01
CA GLY A 268 22.38 -19.40 2.83
C GLY A 268 21.82 -19.87 1.47
N GLY A 269 21.42 -18.95 0.59
CA GLY A 269 21.07 -19.25 -0.80
C GLY A 269 22.28 -19.11 -1.73
N GLN A 270 22.28 -19.86 -2.83
CA GLN A 270 23.28 -19.74 -3.90
C GLN A 270 22.92 -18.54 -4.82
N ALA A 271 23.86 -17.84 -5.43
CA ALA A 271 23.59 -16.88 -6.52
C ALA A 271 23.24 -17.60 -7.82
N CYS A 272 23.82 -18.77 -8.08
CA CYS A 272 23.48 -19.63 -9.21
C CYS A 272 23.05 -21.02 -8.76
N LEU A 273 22.00 -21.58 -9.36
CA LEU A 273 21.56 -22.97 -9.17
C LEU A 273 21.64 -23.73 -10.49
N ASN A 274 22.16 -24.96 -10.44
CA ASN A 274 22.40 -25.87 -11.58
C ASN A 274 23.44 -25.38 -12.61
N GLY A 275 24.30 -24.45 -12.20
CA GLY A 275 25.58 -24.10 -12.83
C GLY A 275 25.50 -23.40 -14.20
N LEU A 276 26.61 -22.77 -14.56
CA LEU A 276 26.86 -22.18 -15.88
C LEU A 276 27.40 -23.26 -16.82
N THR A 277 27.13 -23.15 -18.13
CA THR A 277 27.71 -24.05 -19.13
C THR A 277 29.05 -23.53 -19.66
N GLU A 278 29.25 -22.22 -19.65
CA GLU A 278 30.51 -21.57 -20.01
C GLU A 278 30.68 -20.26 -19.23
N ALA A 279 31.90 -19.98 -18.77
CA ALA A 279 32.21 -18.78 -18.00
C ALA A 279 33.67 -18.31 -18.25
N ARG A 280 33.88 -17.02 -18.56
CA ARG A 280 35.21 -16.39 -18.63
C ARG A 280 35.18 -14.93 -18.18
N GLY A 281 36.25 -14.46 -17.53
CA GLY A 281 36.41 -13.06 -17.12
C GLY A 281 35.35 -12.55 -16.15
N ASN A 282 34.69 -13.43 -15.39
CA ASN A 282 33.59 -13.06 -14.50
C ASN A 282 34.03 -12.86 -13.05
N LEU A 283 33.23 -12.12 -12.30
CA LEU A 283 33.43 -11.83 -10.89
C LEU A 283 32.21 -12.27 -10.05
N SER A 284 32.45 -13.12 -9.05
CA SER A 284 31.40 -13.59 -8.13
C SER A 284 31.60 -13.03 -6.72
N GLN A 285 30.55 -12.42 -6.14
CA GLN A 285 30.62 -11.95 -4.76
C GLN A 285 30.59 -13.10 -3.74
N ASP A 286 29.87 -14.20 -4.01
CA ASP A 286 29.67 -15.30 -3.06
C ASP A 286 30.30 -16.63 -3.47
N GLY A 287 30.81 -16.75 -4.70
CA GLY A 287 31.53 -17.93 -5.21
C GLY A 287 30.63 -19.15 -5.46
N THR A 288 29.31 -18.98 -5.49
CA THR A 288 28.36 -20.09 -5.61
C THR A 288 28.01 -20.46 -7.06
N CYS A 289 28.45 -19.66 -8.04
CA CYS A 289 28.35 -19.97 -9.46
C CYS A 289 29.54 -20.85 -9.88
N SER A 290 29.29 -22.15 -10.12
CA SER A 290 30.29 -23.08 -10.63
C SER A 290 30.92 -22.54 -11.93
N LEU A 291 32.24 -22.69 -12.09
CA LEU A 291 33.09 -22.16 -13.18
C LEU A 291 33.50 -20.69 -13.10
N MET A 292 33.22 -19.96 -12.00
CA MET A 292 33.76 -18.60 -11.82
C MET A 292 35.15 -18.60 -11.17
N GLU A 293 36.06 -17.78 -11.71
CA GLU A 293 37.49 -17.79 -11.39
C GLU A 293 37.86 -17.00 -10.12
N THR A 294 37.04 -16.02 -9.71
CA THR A 294 37.35 -15.11 -8.59
C THR A 294 36.17 -14.91 -7.64
N ARG A 295 36.44 -15.10 -6.34
CA ARG A 295 35.50 -14.86 -5.24
C ARG A 295 35.97 -13.66 -4.42
N THR A 296 35.45 -12.48 -4.74
CA THR A 296 35.79 -11.25 -4.02
C THR A 296 34.66 -10.24 -4.15
N ASP A 297 34.65 -9.26 -3.26
CA ASP A 297 33.65 -8.19 -3.30
C ASP A 297 33.89 -7.31 -4.53
N PRO A 298 32.89 -7.11 -5.43
CA PRO A 298 33.09 -6.29 -6.62
C PRO A 298 33.25 -4.79 -6.36
N LEU A 299 33.08 -4.32 -5.11
CA LEU A 299 33.18 -2.90 -4.72
C LEU A 299 32.34 -2.00 -5.65
N LEU A 300 31.04 -2.23 -5.63
CA LEU A 300 30.05 -1.47 -6.40
C LEU A 300 29.48 -0.35 -5.54
N GLY A 301 29.19 0.80 -6.16
CA GLY A 301 28.45 1.89 -5.53
C GLY A 301 26.94 1.65 -5.51
N GLU A 302 26.19 2.65 -5.07
CA GLU A 302 24.72 2.59 -5.05
C GLU A 302 24.12 2.50 -6.47
N LEU A 303 22.97 1.84 -6.59
CA LEU A 303 22.24 1.73 -7.86
C LEU A 303 21.72 3.11 -8.28
N THR A 304 22.14 3.60 -9.45
CA THR A 304 21.83 4.97 -9.92
C THR A 304 21.54 5.04 -11.42
N GLY A 305 20.89 6.12 -11.86
CA GLY A 305 20.63 6.43 -13.28
C GLY A 305 19.37 5.77 -13.87
N ALA A 306 19.11 6.07 -15.14
CA ALA A 306 18.01 5.52 -15.93
C ALA A 306 18.47 5.33 -17.39
N PRO A 307 18.70 4.09 -17.88
CA PRO A 307 18.58 2.82 -17.16
C PRO A 307 19.52 2.69 -15.96
N ALA A 308 19.04 2.08 -14.88
CA ALA A 308 19.79 1.99 -13.63
C ALA A 308 21.03 1.08 -13.75
N ARG A 309 22.10 1.43 -13.04
CA ARG A 309 23.39 0.73 -13.07
C ARG A 309 24.13 0.84 -11.75
N PHE A 310 25.07 -0.08 -11.54
CA PHE A 310 26.01 -0.04 -10.42
C PHE A 310 27.36 0.54 -10.90
N PRO A 311 27.79 1.73 -10.43
CA PRO A 311 29.13 2.23 -10.74
C PRO A 311 30.20 1.40 -10.01
N LEU A 312 31.37 1.24 -10.63
CA LEU A 312 32.54 0.67 -9.96
C LEU A 312 33.17 1.71 -9.03
N LEU A 313 33.54 1.31 -7.82
CA LEU A 313 34.26 2.16 -6.86
C LEU A 313 35.78 2.03 -7.03
N ASP A 314 36.52 3.00 -6.48
CA ASP A 314 37.99 2.97 -6.44
C ASP A 314 38.51 1.66 -5.83
N GLY A 315 39.49 1.06 -6.49
CA GLY A 315 40.08 -0.21 -6.07
C GLY A 315 39.22 -1.45 -6.33
N SER A 316 38.12 -1.32 -7.08
CA SER A 316 37.30 -2.47 -7.47
C SER A 316 38.13 -3.53 -8.21
N PRO A 317 38.00 -4.83 -7.84
CA PRO A 317 38.67 -5.92 -8.54
C PRO A 317 38.10 -6.19 -9.94
N ALA A 318 37.03 -5.49 -10.33
CA ALA A 318 36.49 -5.52 -11.68
C ALA A 318 37.24 -4.59 -12.65
N LEU A 319 38.02 -3.63 -12.13
CA LEU A 319 38.71 -2.63 -12.94
C LEU A 319 39.83 -3.24 -13.78
N ASP A 320 39.84 -2.95 -15.08
CA ASP A 320 40.78 -3.46 -16.09
C ASP A 320 40.96 -5.00 -16.09
N ALA A 321 39.98 -5.75 -15.59
CA ALA A 321 40.11 -7.19 -15.28
C ALA A 321 39.33 -8.13 -16.23
N ALA A 322 38.62 -7.59 -17.21
CA ALA A 322 37.81 -8.37 -18.13
C ALA A 322 38.67 -9.19 -19.11
N ASP A 323 38.12 -10.32 -19.58
CA ASP A 323 38.72 -11.11 -20.67
C ASP A 323 38.70 -10.28 -21.97
N PRO A 324 39.87 -9.97 -22.56
CA PRO A 324 39.96 -9.17 -23.78
C PRO A 324 39.24 -9.78 -24.98
N GLU A 325 39.10 -11.12 -25.06
CA GLU A 325 38.42 -11.79 -26.17
C GLU A 325 36.91 -11.49 -26.21
N HIS A 326 36.33 -11.10 -25.07
CA HIS A 326 34.91 -10.84 -24.90
C HIS A 326 34.60 -9.37 -24.60
N CYS A 327 35.58 -8.46 -24.76
CA CYS A 327 35.38 -7.03 -24.54
C CYS A 327 34.46 -6.41 -25.62
N LEU A 328 33.40 -5.71 -25.19
CA LEU A 328 32.46 -5.01 -26.08
C LEU A 328 32.94 -3.57 -26.36
N GLU A 329 32.52 -2.96 -27.47
CA GLU A 329 32.99 -1.60 -27.88
C GLU A 329 32.64 -0.47 -26.90
N SER A 330 31.56 -0.62 -26.13
CA SER A 330 31.09 0.37 -25.16
C SER A 330 30.35 -0.30 -23.99
N ASP A 331 30.09 0.44 -22.92
CA ASP A 331 29.33 -0.02 -21.75
C ASP A 331 27.81 0.31 -21.81
N GLN A 332 27.10 0.13 -20.70
CA GLN A 332 25.65 0.41 -20.57
C GLN A 332 25.28 1.87 -20.85
N VAL A 333 26.15 2.83 -20.53
CA VAL A 333 25.89 4.27 -20.74
C VAL A 333 26.60 4.85 -21.96
N GLY A 334 27.24 3.98 -22.76
CA GLY A 334 27.92 4.35 -24.00
C GLY A 334 29.37 4.81 -23.80
N THR A 335 29.95 4.59 -22.63
CA THR A 335 31.38 4.80 -22.35
C THR A 335 32.18 3.81 -23.21
N PRO A 336 33.10 4.26 -24.09
CA PRO A 336 33.92 3.38 -24.92
C PRO A 336 34.74 2.38 -24.08
N ARG A 337 35.08 1.20 -24.59
CA ARG A 337 35.99 0.28 -23.89
C ARG A 337 37.23 -0.02 -24.74
N PRO A 338 38.41 -0.19 -24.12
CA PRO A 338 38.72 0.05 -22.71
C PRO A 338 38.90 1.55 -22.36
N HIS A 339 38.58 1.94 -21.14
CA HIS A 339 38.99 3.18 -20.48
C HIS A 339 39.96 2.86 -19.34
N GLY A 340 41.25 2.74 -19.67
CA GLY A 340 42.26 2.32 -18.69
C GLY A 340 43.28 1.38 -19.32
N GLY A 341 43.80 0.45 -18.52
CA GLY A 341 44.72 -0.59 -18.96
C GLY A 341 44.04 -1.77 -19.66
N GLY A 342 42.73 -1.94 -19.48
CA GLY A 342 41.92 -3.05 -19.99
C GLY A 342 40.43 -2.72 -19.90
N CYS A 343 39.56 -3.68 -20.21
CA CYS A 343 38.13 -3.47 -20.05
C CYS A 343 37.70 -3.88 -18.64
N ASP A 344 36.67 -3.23 -18.11
CA ASP A 344 36.12 -3.55 -16.79
C ASP A 344 35.11 -4.69 -16.84
N ILE A 345 35.14 -5.57 -15.82
CA ILE A 345 34.11 -6.61 -15.64
C ILE A 345 32.78 -5.95 -15.24
N GLY A 346 31.67 -6.39 -15.83
CA GLY A 346 30.32 -5.93 -15.51
C GLY A 346 29.78 -4.90 -16.51
N ALA A 347 28.57 -4.40 -16.24
CA ALA A 347 27.82 -3.56 -17.18
C ALA A 347 28.41 -2.17 -17.44
N ILE A 348 29.33 -1.71 -16.59
CA ILE A 348 29.90 -0.35 -16.62
C ILE A 348 31.40 -0.40 -16.83
N GLU A 349 31.86 0.50 -17.69
CA GLU A 349 33.26 0.88 -17.82
C GLU A 349 33.48 2.17 -17.04
N SER A 350 34.38 2.14 -16.08
CA SER A 350 34.63 3.26 -15.20
C SER A 350 35.64 4.23 -15.81
N ALA A 351 35.17 5.42 -16.20
CA ALA A 351 36.06 6.51 -16.59
C ALA A 351 36.68 7.27 -15.40
N THR A 352 36.22 6.97 -14.17
CA THR A 352 36.56 7.77 -12.97
C THR A 352 37.18 6.96 -11.85
N ALA A 353 36.89 5.67 -11.75
CA ALA A 353 37.46 4.83 -10.70
C ALA A 353 38.92 4.52 -11.01
N ARG A 354 39.75 4.52 -9.97
CA ARG A 354 41.19 4.25 -10.11
C ARG A 354 41.50 2.81 -9.74
N LEU A 355 42.32 2.15 -10.57
CA LEU A 355 42.97 0.89 -10.19
C LEU A 355 43.64 1.05 -8.83
N ALA A 356 43.55 0.00 -8.01
CA ALA A 356 44.36 -0.08 -6.80
C ALA A 356 45.86 0.02 -7.18
N PRO A 357 46.69 0.80 -6.45
CA PRO A 357 48.14 0.79 -6.66
C PRO A 357 48.68 -0.65 -6.59
N THR A 358 49.57 -1.02 -7.53
CA THR A 358 50.24 -2.35 -7.51
C THR A 358 50.84 -2.64 -6.13
N PRO A 359 50.67 -3.86 -5.58
CA PRO A 359 50.87 -4.12 -4.17
C PRO A 359 52.35 -4.05 -3.79
N ILE A 360 52.72 -3.02 -3.03
CA ILE A 360 53.56 -3.24 -1.85
C ILE A 360 52.63 -4.01 -0.91
N VAL A 361 52.97 -5.23 -0.51
CA VAL A 361 52.18 -6.03 0.45
C VAL A 361 51.84 -5.12 1.64
N PRO A 362 50.58 -4.65 1.77
CA PRO A 362 50.20 -3.91 2.96
C PRO A 362 50.25 -4.89 4.12
N PRO A 363 50.54 -4.44 5.34
CA PRO A 363 50.37 -5.31 6.50
C PRO A 363 48.95 -5.92 6.45
N PRO A 364 48.79 -7.20 6.80
CA PRO A 364 47.50 -7.86 6.77
C PRO A 364 46.45 -6.99 7.47
N ALA A 365 45.34 -6.72 6.78
CA ALA A 365 44.24 -5.94 7.33
C ALA A 365 43.81 -6.57 8.66
N CYS A 366 43.55 -5.76 9.68
CA CYS A 366 43.15 -6.20 11.01
C CYS A 366 41.62 -6.00 11.19
N PRO A 367 40.77 -6.90 10.66
CA PRO A 367 39.31 -6.75 10.71
C PRO A 367 38.76 -6.98 12.12
N LEU A 368 37.51 -6.53 12.37
CA LEU A 368 36.88 -6.61 13.69
C LEU A 368 36.87 -8.03 14.28
N ALA A 369 36.67 -9.06 13.45
CA ALA A 369 36.70 -10.45 13.92
C ALA A 369 38.07 -10.84 14.49
N ASP A 370 39.15 -10.50 13.80
CA ASP A 370 40.52 -10.75 14.25
C ASP A 370 40.92 -9.89 15.44
N GLN A 371 40.42 -8.65 15.52
CA GLN A 371 40.60 -7.80 16.70
C GLN A 371 39.99 -8.43 17.94
N ILE A 372 38.80 -9.03 17.81
CA ILE A 372 38.14 -9.75 18.91
C ILE A 372 38.90 -11.04 19.26
N ILE A 373 39.45 -11.77 18.29
CA ILE A 373 40.27 -12.97 18.56
C ILE A 373 41.55 -12.58 19.30
N ALA A 374 42.24 -11.54 18.83
CA ALA A 374 43.45 -11.06 19.45
C ALA A 374 43.21 -10.60 20.90
N ALA A 375 42.11 -9.88 21.15
CA ALA A 375 41.70 -9.46 22.48
C ALA A 375 41.23 -10.63 23.38
N ASN A 376 40.63 -11.66 22.80
CA ASN A 376 40.21 -12.86 23.55
C ASN A 376 41.40 -13.71 24.01
N THR A 377 42.50 -13.70 23.25
CA THR A 377 43.61 -14.66 23.41
C THR A 377 44.91 -14.04 23.89
N ASP A 378 45.01 -12.71 23.94
CA ASP A 378 46.26 -11.97 24.14
C ASP A 378 47.38 -12.45 23.18
N ALA A 379 46.99 -12.87 21.97
CA ALA A 379 47.87 -13.38 20.93
C ALA A 379 47.56 -12.72 19.58
N PRO A 380 48.54 -12.54 18.68
CA PRO A 380 48.28 -11.91 17.37
C PRO A 380 47.33 -12.78 16.53
N SER A 381 46.38 -12.15 15.80
CA SER A 381 45.44 -12.83 14.88
C SER A 381 45.23 -12.00 13.63
N GLY A 382 45.25 -12.62 12.44
CA GLY A 382 44.84 -11.99 11.18
C GLY A 382 45.43 -10.60 10.91
N GLY A 383 46.68 -10.36 11.29
CA GLY A 383 47.36 -9.05 11.15
C GLY A 383 47.13 -8.05 12.28
N CYS A 384 46.29 -8.37 13.25
CA CYS A 384 46.17 -7.65 14.51
C CYS A 384 47.30 -8.05 15.48
N PRO A 385 47.94 -7.08 16.16
CA PRO A 385 48.87 -7.38 17.24
C PRO A 385 48.16 -8.07 18.41
N ALA A 386 48.92 -8.78 19.24
CA ALA A 386 48.40 -9.33 20.49
C ALA A 386 47.82 -8.22 21.38
N GLY A 387 46.65 -8.50 21.97
CA GLY A 387 46.11 -7.69 23.06
C GLY A 387 46.94 -7.78 24.33
N SER A 388 46.55 -7.01 25.35
CA SER A 388 47.07 -7.20 26.70
C SER A 388 46.00 -6.89 27.75
N GLY A 389 45.38 -7.93 28.29
CA GLY A 389 44.42 -7.79 29.39
C GLY A 389 43.08 -7.24 28.93
N ALA A 390 42.76 -5.98 29.27
CA ALA A 390 41.52 -5.34 28.84
C ALA A 390 41.78 -4.52 27.57
N ASP A 391 41.13 -4.90 26.47
CA ASP A 391 41.42 -4.32 25.15
C ASP A 391 40.35 -3.29 24.73
N THR A 392 40.76 -2.29 23.97
CA THR A 392 39.87 -1.31 23.34
C THR A 392 39.99 -1.36 21.82
N ILE A 393 38.88 -1.65 21.16
CA ILE A 393 38.71 -1.66 19.71
C ILE A 393 38.00 -0.38 19.30
N SER A 394 38.57 0.39 18.37
CA SER A 394 37.93 1.57 17.79
C SER A 394 37.50 1.29 16.37
N LEU A 395 36.21 1.46 16.06
CA LEU A 395 35.74 1.36 14.69
C LEU A 395 36.25 2.56 13.88
N THR A 396 36.76 2.27 12.69
CA THR A 396 37.25 3.26 11.73
C THR A 396 36.34 3.41 10.51
N GLY A 397 35.30 2.58 10.42
CA GLY A 397 34.30 2.57 9.34
C GLY A 397 33.16 1.61 9.68
N ASP A 398 32.12 1.64 8.86
CA ASP A 398 30.99 0.72 8.99
C ASP A 398 31.42 -0.74 8.75
N VAL A 399 30.89 -1.65 9.55
CA VAL A 399 31.17 -3.08 9.50
C VAL A 399 29.90 -3.82 9.12
N THR A 400 29.88 -4.45 7.95
CA THR A 400 28.79 -5.35 7.56
C THR A 400 29.25 -6.79 7.70
N LEU A 401 28.64 -7.52 8.63
CA LEU A 401 28.96 -8.91 8.90
C LEU A 401 28.49 -9.80 7.76
N ARG A 402 29.41 -10.63 7.26
CA ARG A 402 29.13 -11.72 6.32
C ARG A 402 29.00 -13.08 7.03
N GLU A 403 29.58 -13.17 8.23
CA GLU A 403 29.53 -14.31 9.16
C GLU A 403 29.47 -13.82 10.61
N ALA A 404 29.19 -14.72 11.55
CA ALA A 404 29.08 -14.38 12.96
C ALA A 404 30.44 -13.99 13.55
N LEU A 405 30.47 -12.93 14.38
CA LEU A 405 31.69 -12.57 15.10
C LEU A 405 32.07 -13.64 16.14
N PRO A 406 33.37 -13.79 16.45
CA PRO A 406 33.85 -14.66 17.52
C PRO A 406 33.17 -14.35 18.86
N THR A 407 32.94 -15.38 19.67
CA THR A 407 32.34 -15.21 21.01
C THR A 407 33.28 -14.40 21.90
N VAL A 408 32.74 -13.41 22.61
CA VAL A 408 33.51 -12.61 23.57
C VAL A 408 33.70 -13.38 24.87
N THR A 409 34.96 -13.54 25.26
CA THR A 409 35.38 -14.34 26.41
C THR A 409 36.35 -13.62 27.35
N SER A 410 36.92 -12.49 26.95
CA SER A 410 37.73 -11.57 27.75
C SER A 410 37.01 -10.23 27.98
N GLU A 411 37.71 -9.25 28.54
CA GLU A 411 37.22 -7.88 28.72
C GLU A 411 37.56 -7.03 27.49
N ILE A 412 36.53 -6.55 26.78
CA ILE A 412 36.67 -5.82 25.52
C ILE A 412 35.80 -4.56 25.57
N THR A 413 36.36 -3.41 25.23
CA THR A 413 35.60 -2.18 24.93
C THR A 413 35.62 -1.96 23.42
N ILE A 414 34.46 -1.70 22.82
CA ILE A 414 34.33 -1.29 21.42
C ILE A 414 33.80 0.14 21.39
N GLU A 415 34.65 1.07 20.96
CA GLU A 415 34.31 2.46 20.67
C GLU A 415 33.85 2.57 19.22
N GLY A 416 32.58 2.91 19.05
CA GLY A 416 31.89 2.91 17.77
C GLY A 416 32.18 4.09 16.87
N ASN A 417 32.55 5.24 17.45
CA ASN A 417 32.80 6.50 16.73
C ASN A 417 31.66 6.91 15.77
N GLY A 418 30.42 6.51 16.07
CA GLY A 418 29.24 6.75 15.24
C GLY A 418 29.02 5.74 14.11
N TYR A 419 29.96 4.83 13.88
CA TYR A 419 29.85 3.81 12.84
C TYR A 419 28.84 2.71 13.17
N THR A 420 28.46 1.97 12.14
CA THR A 420 27.45 0.93 12.17
C THR A 420 28.08 -0.45 12.12
N ILE A 421 27.60 -1.39 12.95
CA ILE A 421 27.81 -2.82 12.76
C ILE A 421 26.49 -3.46 12.32
N SER A 422 26.44 -3.98 11.09
CA SER A 422 25.25 -4.63 10.55
C SER A 422 25.39 -6.16 10.52
N GLY A 423 24.42 -6.87 11.11
CA GLY A 423 24.28 -8.32 10.93
C GLY A 423 23.70 -8.75 9.57
N SER A 424 23.42 -7.79 8.68
CA SER A 424 22.94 -7.94 7.29
C SER A 424 21.68 -8.82 7.10
N GLY A 425 20.89 -9.01 8.16
CA GLY A 425 19.73 -9.89 8.22
C GLY A 425 20.10 -11.38 8.31
N ARG A 426 21.39 -11.69 8.47
CA ARG A 426 21.96 -13.05 8.29
C ARG A 426 22.48 -13.66 9.57
N SER A 427 23.00 -12.84 10.48
CA SER A 427 23.77 -13.32 11.63
C SER A 427 23.49 -12.50 12.86
N ARG A 428 23.71 -13.12 14.03
CA ARG A 428 23.85 -12.39 15.28
C ARG A 428 25.11 -11.52 15.22
N VAL A 429 25.07 -10.33 15.80
CA VAL A 429 26.23 -9.45 15.84
C VAL A 429 27.23 -9.88 16.92
N PHE A 430 26.82 -9.98 18.19
CA PHE A 430 27.68 -10.38 19.30
C PHE A 430 27.12 -11.55 20.11
N ASP A 431 27.99 -12.46 20.52
CA ASP A 431 27.70 -13.52 21.50
C ASP A 431 28.72 -13.44 22.65
N ILE A 432 28.26 -13.46 23.90
CA ILE A 432 29.08 -13.25 25.08
C ILE A 432 28.80 -14.39 26.06
N GLU A 433 29.84 -15.14 26.44
CA GLU A 433 29.70 -16.32 27.31
C GLU A 433 30.30 -16.15 28.70
N ARG A 434 31.49 -15.55 28.78
CA ARG A 434 32.19 -15.32 30.06
C ARG A 434 32.97 -14.00 30.11
N GLY A 435 33.01 -13.26 29.00
CA GLY A 435 33.68 -11.96 28.91
C GLY A 435 32.81 -10.78 29.34
N ASN A 436 33.44 -9.62 29.45
CA ASN A 436 32.80 -8.33 29.70
C ASN A 436 32.93 -7.46 28.45
N LEU A 437 31.82 -7.21 27.75
CA LEU A 437 31.81 -6.37 26.55
C LEU A 437 31.22 -4.99 26.87
N ALA A 438 31.99 -3.92 26.64
CA ALA A 438 31.47 -2.56 26.64
C ALA A 438 31.31 -2.06 25.20
N LEU A 439 30.13 -1.54 24.84
CA LEU A 439 29.81 -1.00 23.52
C LEU A 439 29.40 0.46 23.66
N LYS A 440 30.07 1.36 22.93
CA LYS A 440 29.79 2.79 23.01
C LYS A 440 29.60 3.43 21.64
N ASN A 441 28.67 4.39 21.54
CA ASN A 441 28.54 5.32 20.43
C ASN A 441 28.55 4.65 19.03
N MET A 442 27.66 3.69 18.79
CA MET A 442 27.52 2.99 17.49
C MET A 442 26.06 2.69 17.16
N THR A 443 25.82 2.30 15.91
CA THR A 443 24.57 1.65 15.52
C THR A 443 24.78 0.15 15.33
N ILE A 444 23.91 -0.69 15.90
CA ILE A 444 23.88 -2.13 15.66
C ILE A 444 22.56 -2.49 15.00
N GLN A 445 22.62 -2.97 13.76
CA GLN A 445 21.41 -3.14 12.95
C GLN A 445 21.32 -4.45 12.20
N HIS A 446 20.09 -4.83 11.85
CA HIS A 446 19.78 -6.00 11.02
C HIS A 446 20.42 -7.31 11.54
N GLY A 447 20.66 -7.44 12.84
CA GLY A 447 21.06 -8.71 13.43
C GLY A 447 19.89 -9.71 13.41
N ARG A 448 20.15 -10.98 13.08
CA ARG A 448 19.13 -12.04 13.05
C ARG A 448 19.60 -13.31 13.76
N ALA A 449 18.84 -13.78 14.75
CA ALA A 449 19.19 -14.98 15.52
C ALA A 449 17.96 -15.63 16.19
N THR A 450 18.13 -16.76 16.88
CA THR A 450 17.07 -17.30 17.76
C THR A 450 16.88 -16.45 19.02
N TYR A 451 18.00 -16.01 19.62
CA TYR A 451 18.00 -15.21 20.84
C TYR A 451 18.95 -14.03 20.68
N GLY A 452 18.45 -12.82 20.92
CA GLY A 452 19.27 -11.61 20.83
C GLY A 452 19.78 -11.40 19.42
N GLY A 453 18.96 -10.82 18.54
CA GLY A 453 19.33 -10.63 17.12
C GLY A 453 20.62 -9.83 16.98
N ALA A 454 20.81 -8.82 17.82
CA ALA A 454 22.08 -8.12 17.95
C ALA A 454 23.02 -8.82 18.95
N ILE A 455 22.59 -9.01 20.21
CA ILE A 455 23.47 -9.44 21.30
C ILE A 455 22.84 -10.58 22.09
N ARG A 456 23.58 -11.68 22.22
CA ARG A 456 23.25 -12.76 23.17
C ARG A 456 24.24 -12.78 24.33
N VAL A 457 23.72 -12.84 25.55
CA VAL A 457 24.52 -12.98 26.77
C VAL A 457 24.13 -14.28 27.49
N ARG A 458 25.11 -15.16 27.69
CA ARG A 458 24.95 -16.47 28.33
C ARG A 458 26.10 -16.71 29.32
N GLY A 459 26.03 -17.80 30.09
CA GLY A 459 27.04 -18.14 31.08
C GLY A 459 27.18 -17.07 32.17
N SER A 460 28.41 -16.59 32.37
CA SER A 460 28.75 -15.48 33.26
C SER A 460 29.03 -14.17 32.50
N GLY A 461 28.72 -14.13 31.20
CA GLY A 461 28.98 -12.98 30.34
C GLY A 461 28.24 -11.71 30.77
N ARG A 462 28.83 -10.55 30.46
CA ARG A 462 28.25 -9.25 30.75
C ARG A 462 28.38 -8.30 29.57
N VAL A 463 27.37 -7.46 29.36
CA VAL A 463 27.43 -6.37 28.38
C VAL A 463 27.06 -5.04 29.02
N ALA A 464 27.84 -4.00 28.75
CA ALA A 464 27.53 -2.61 29.05
C ALA A 464 27.36 -1.85 27.74
N VAL A 465 26.25 -1.14 27.59
CA VAL A 465 25.85 -0.45 26.37
C VAL A 465 25.61 1.02 26.70
N GLU A 466 26.30 1.92 26.02
CA GLU A 466 26.20 3.37 26.24
C GLU A 466 26.13 4.14 24.91
N GLY A 467 25.06 4.90 24.68
CA GLY A 467 24.95 5.68 23.44
C GLY A 467 24.80 4.84 22.17
N VAL A 468 24.21 3.64 22.27
CA VAL A 468 24.08 2.70 21.13
C VAL A 468 22.66 2.70 20.58
N THR A 469 22.54 2.68 19.26
CA THR A 469 21.26 2.50 18.55
C THR A 469 21.10 1.07 18.07
N PHE A 470 20.05 0.37 18.50
CA PHE A 470 19.64 -0.94 18.00
C PHE A 470 18.48 -0.77 17.03
N PHE A 471 18.76 -0.98 15.74
CA PHE A 471 17.81 -0.74 14.66
C PHE A 471 17.45 -2.02 13.91
N ARG A 472 16.16 -2.35 13.85
CA ARG A 472 15.62 -3.46 13.04
C ARG A 472 16.34 -4.80 13.25
N ASN A 473 16.73 -5.11 14.49
CA ASN A 473 17.24 -6.43 14.84
C ASN A 473 16.06 -7.40 15.06
N SER A 474 16.24 -8.67 14.70
CA SER A 474 15.20 -9.68 14.77
C SER A 474 15.65 -10.95 15.48
N ALA A 475 14.81 -11.48 16.36
CA ALA A 475 15.02 -12.80 16.94
C ALA A 475 13.73 -13.59 17.19
N ASP A 476 13.82 -14.82 17.70
CA ASP A 476 12.63 -15.47 18.26
C ASP A 476 12.32 -14.91 19.66
N VAL A 477 13.35 -14.62 20.46
CA VAL A 477 13.23 -14.01 21.81
C VAL A 477 14.27 -12.91 21.99
N GLY A 478 13.84 -11.71 22.40
CA GLY A 478 14.74 -10.55 22.55
C GLY A 478 15.26 -10.07 21.20
N GLY A 479 14.46 -9.27 20.46
CA GLY A 479 14.78 -8.91 19.07
C GLY A 479 16.17 -8.27 18.90
N ALA A 480 16.60 -7.46 19.86
CA ALA A 480 17.97 -6.94 19.94
C ALA A 480 18.83 -7.71 20.95
N ILE A 481 18.44 -7.75 22.24
CA ILE A 481 19.28 -8.30 23.32
C ILE A 481 18.56 -9.42 24.07
N ALA A 482 19.26 -10.53 24.36
CA ALA A 482 18.74 -11.59 25.22
C ALA A 482 19.75 -12.05 26.27
N THR A 483 19.33 -12.15 27.55
CA THR A 483 20.13 -12.70 28.66
C THR A 483 19.58 -14.06 29.13
N GLN A 484 20.35 -15.14 28.96
CA GLN A 484 19.83 -16.51 29.03
C GLN A 484 20.23 -17.32 30.27
N SER A 485 21.18 -16.82 31.06
CA SER A 485 21.73 -17.53 32.22
C SER A 485 21.62 -16.68 33.47
N ALA A 486 21.50 -17.31 34.65
CA ALA A 486 21.29 -16.60 35.92
C ALA A 486 22.38 -15.56 36.25
N ASN A 487 23.61 -15.82 35.80
CA ASN A 487 24.77 -14.94 36.00
C ASN A 487 25.05 -14.01 34.80
N ALA A 488 24.24 -14.07 33.75
CA ALA A 488 24.35 -13.16 32.62
C ALA A 488 23.71 -11.81 32.95
N SER A 489 24.34 -10.70 32.53
CA SER A 489 23.78 -9.36 32.78
C SER A 489 24.00 -8.38 31.62
N ALA A 490 23.04 -7.49 31.42
CA ALA A 490 23.15 -6.35 30.51
C ALA A 490 22.85 -5.02 31.22
N THR A 491 23.69 -4.01 31.03
CA THR A 491 23.44 -2.63 31.44
C THR A 491 23.31 -1.76 30.20
N VAL A 492 22.23 -0.98 30.10
CA VAL A 492 21.88 -0.16 28.94
C VAL A 492 21.67 1.27 29.41
N ASN A 493 22.42 2.20 28.84
CA ASN A 493 22.37 3.62 29.19
C ASN A 493 22.34 4.48 27.93
N ARG A 494 21.53 5.55 27.93
CA ARG A 494 21.46 6.53 26.82
C ARG A 494 21.35 5.90 25.43
N SER A 495 20.60 4.81 25.32
CA SER A 495 20.55 3.98 24.11
C SER A 495 19.16 4.00 23.48
N ILE A 496 19.08 3.60 22.22
CA ILE A 496 17.89 3.70 21.38
C ILE A 496 17.55 2.32 20.82
N PHE A 497 16.30 1.89 20.96
CA PHE A 497 15.81 0.63 20.40
C PHE A 497 14.62 0.91 19.48
N VAL A 498 14.85 0.84 18.16
CA VAL A 498 13.83 1.22 17.18
C VAL A 498 13.56 0.07 16.20
N GLY A 499 12.30 -0.32 16.09
CA GLY A 499 11.85 -1.28 15.08
C GLY A 499 12.40 -2.70 15.25
N ASN A 500 12.84 -3.08 16.44
CA ASN A 500 13.32 -4.44 16.71
C ASN A 500 12.12 -5.40 16.84
N ARG A 501 12.30 -6.64 16.40
CA ARG A 501 11.22 -7.62 16.32
C ARG A 501 11.56 -8.95 16.94
N SER A 502 10.70 -9.48 17.80
CA SER A 502 10.74 -10.88 18.22
C SER A 502 9.55 -11.68 17.71
N ARG A 503 9.76 -12.97 17.38
CA ARG A 503 8.66 -13.88 17.03
C ARG A 503 7.79 -14.22 18.24
N ASN A 504 8.41 -14.35 19.41
CA ASN A 504 7.75 -14.74 20.65
C ASN A 504 7.72 -13.54 21.60
N ASP A 505 8.75 -13.33 22.42
CA ASP A 505 8.70 -12.39 23.53
C ASP A 505 9.84 -11.37 23.51
N GLY A 506 9.58 -10.17 24.04
CA GLY A 506 10.58 -9.10 24.16
C GLY A 506 11.03 -8.57 22.81
N GLY A 507 10.22 -7.71 22.17
CA GLY A 507 10.51 -7.24 20.80
C GLY A 507 11.86 -6.52 20.69
N ALA A 508 12.33 -5.87 21.76
CA ALA A 508 13.69 -5.35 21.86
C ALA A 508 14.58 -6.18 22.79
N ILE A 509 14.20 -6.36 24.06
CA ILE A 509 15.05 -6.99 25.07
C ILE A 509 14.29 -8.09 25.83
N ALA A 510 14.95 -9.24 26.02
CA ALA A 510 14.46 -10.33 26.86
C ALA A 510 15.44 -10.70 27.99
N ALA A 511 14.97 -10.65 29.22
CA ALA A 511 15.65 -11.08 30.43
C ALA A 511 15.09 -12.44 30.91
N THR A 512 15.48 -13.53 30.23
CA THR A 512 14.90 -14.88 30.39
C THR A 512 15.43 -15.65 31.60
N ARG A 513 16.63 -15.33 32.09
CA ARG A 513 17.16 -15.81 33.39
C ARG A 513 18.16 -14.81 33.99
N GLY A 514 18.78 -13.99 33.14
CA GLY A 514 19.74 -12.98 33.56
C GLY A 514 19.11 -11.69 34.05
N ARG A 515 19.94 -10.67 34.30
CA ARG A 515 19.51 -9.35 34.75
C ARG A 515 19.73 -8.29 33.68
N VAL A 516 18.79 -7.35 33.57
CA VAL A 516 18.89 -6.20 32.66
C VAL A 516 18.60 -4.92 33.44
N ALA A 517 19.50 -3.95 33.36
CA ALA A 517 19.33 -2.61 33.91
C ALA A 517 19.33 -1.59 32.77
N ILE A 518 18.30 -0.76 32.68
CA ILE A 518 18.07 0.21 31.61
C ILE A 518 17.94 1.60 32.23
N SER A 519 18.61 2.59 31.65
CA SER A 519 18.48 3.98 32.07
C SER A 519 18.59 4.96 30.90
N LYS A 520 17.87 6.08 30.97
CA LYS A 520 18.01 7.21 30.04
C LYS A 520 17.84 6.84 28.56
N SER A 521 17.02 5.85 28.25
CA SER A 521 16.95 5.22 26.92
C SER A 521 15.56 5.33 26.29
N SER A 522 15.45 5.15 24.97
CA SER A 522 14.16 5.12 24.25
C SER A 522 13.90 3.80 23.55
N PHE A 523 12.63 3.38 23.53
CA PHE A 523 12.14 2.16 22.90
C PHE A 523 10.94 2.49 22.03
N GLU A 524 11.10 2.37 20.72
CA GLU A 524 10.12 2.85 19.76
C GLU A 524 9.78 1.79 18.72
N LYS A 525 8.49 1.56 18.47
CA LYS A 525 8.03 0.69 17.38
C LYS A 525 8.59 -0.74 17.42
N ASN A 526 8.93 -1.24 18.61
CA ASN A 526 9.39 -2.61 18.77
C ASN A 526 8.17 -3.55 18.83
N VAL A 527 8.31 -4.75 18.25
CA VAL A 527 7.19 -5.67 18.06
C VAL A 527 7.53 -7.08 18.56
N ALA A 528 6.69 -7.65 19.40
CA ALA A 528 6.74 -9.06 19.78
C ALA A 528 5.53 -9.81 19.22
N GLY A 529 5.71 -11.04 18.75
CA GLY A 529 4.60 -11.86 18.26
C GLY A 529 3.68 -12.39 19.37
N SER A 530 4.20 -12.53 20.60
CA SER A 530 3.47 -13.00 21.79
C SER A 530 3.40 -11.90 22.85
N PHE A 531 4.41 -11.72 23.70
CA PHE A 531 4.30 -10.79 24.83
C PHE A 531 5.50 -9.86 25.01
N GLY A 532 5.25 -8.65 25.51
CA GLY A 532 6.32 -7.68 25.79
C GLY A 532 6.89 -7.05 24.52
N GLY A 533 6.14 -6.13 23.91
CA GLY A 533 6.50 -5.53 22.63
C GLY A 533 7.86 -4.83 22.64
N ALA A 534 8.27 -4.27 23.78
CA ALA A 534 9.65 -3.81 24.00
C ALA A 534 10.45 -4.80 24.87
N LEU A 535 9.93 -5.09 26.06
CA LEU A 535 10.65 -5.77 27.14
C LEU A 535 9.94 -7.03 27.59
N HIS A 536 10.72 -8.08 27.83
CA HIS A 536 10.24 -9.29 28.46
C HIS A 536 11.16 -9.73 29.61
N THR A 537 10.58 -10.22 30.70
CA THR A 537 11.33 -10.94 31.73
C THR A 537 10.66 -12.26 32.08
N GLU A 538 11.48 -13.30 32.18
CA GLU A 538 11.09 -14.63 32.66
C GLU A 538 12.16 -15.04 33.68
N TYR A 539 11.84 -15.42 34.92
CA TYR A 539 12.80 -15.82 35.99
C TYR A 539 13.95 -14.84 36.35
N GLY A 540 14.21 -13.83 35.53
CA GLY A 540 15.26 -12.84 35.63
C GLY A 540 14.81 -11.56 36.30
N GLY A 541 15.69 -10.57 36.29
CA GLY A 541 15.45 -9.25 36.89
C GLY A 541 15.53 -8.14 35.85
N LEU A 542 14.55 -7.24 35.86
CA LEU A 542 14.52 -6.03 35.04
C LEU A 542 14.45 -4.79 35.93
N THR A 543 15.33 -3.81 35.69
CA THR A 543 15.26 -2.48 36.33
C THR A 543 15.32 -1.42 35.25
N VAL A 544 14.35 -0.52 35.21
CA VAL A 544 14.23 0.54 34.21
C VAL A 544 14.06 1.89 34.91
N GLY A 545 14.88 2.86 34.54
CA GLY A 545 14.83 4.22 35.08
C GLY A 545 14.84 5.28 33.98
N ASN A 546 14.11 6.39 34.15
CA ASN A 546 14.23 7.57 33.29
C ASN A 546 14.23 7.24 31.79
N SER A 547 13.27 6.46 31.32
CA SER A 547 13.27 5.93 29.94
C SER A 547 11.88 6.04 29.32
N THR A 548 11.85 6.22 28.00
CA THR A 548 10.62 6.46 27.23
C THR A 548 10.30 5.27 26.32
N PHE A 549 9.04 4.84 26.31
CA PHE A 549 8.52 3.72 25.51
C PHE A 549 7.31 4.21 24.70
N ASN A 550 7.43 4.19 23.38
CA ASN A 550 6.39 4.71 22.49
C ASN A 550 6.10 3.75 21.32
N ASP A 551 4.83 3.56 20.97
CA ASP A 551 4.39 2.74 19.82
C ASP A 551 4.89 1.27 19.80
N ASN A 552 5.18 0.67 20.95
CA ASN A 552 5.59 -0.74 21.01
C ASN A 552 4.36 -1.66 21.03
N SER A 553 4.43 -2.82 20.38
CA SER A 553 3.27 -3.69 20.16
C SER A 553 3.52 -5.18 20.41
N ALA A 554 2.56 -5.86 21.02
CA ALA A 554 2.55 -7.32 21.19
C ALA A 554 1.12 -7.90 21.18
N ILE A 555 0.96 -9.22 21.30
CA ILE A 555 -0.36 -9.80 21.62
C ILE A 555 -0.81 -9.35 23.02
N GLY A 556 0.11 -9.29 24.00
CA GLY A 556 -0.13 -8.71 25.32
C GLY A 556 1.10 -8.04 25.94
N GLY A 557 0.93 -6.94 26.66
CA GLY A 557 2.05 -6.16 27.20
C GLY A 557 2.80 -5.44 26.08
N GLY A 558 2.23 -4.37 25.51
CA GLY A 558 2.87 -3.63 24.41
C GLY A 558 4.25 -3.09 24.79
N VAL A 559 4.48 -2.75 26.06
CA VAL A 559 5.82 -2.47 26.59
C VAL A 559 6.41 -3.70 27.26
N LEU A 560 5.80 -4.18 28.34
CA LEU A 560 6.40 -5.17 29.26
C LEU A 560 5.51 -6.39 29.42
N ASN A 561 6.14 -7.58 29.31
CA ASN A 561 5.61 -8.82 29.85
C ASN A 561 6.52 -9.41 30.92
N ALA A 562 5.97 -9.76 32.08
CA ALA A 562 6.73 -10.33 33.20
C ALA A 562 6.17 -11.68 33.68
N LEU A 563 7.01 -12.72 33.66
CA LEU A 563 6.70 -14.10 34.07
C LEU A 563 7.68 -14.60 35.15
N SER A 564 7.18 -14.93 36.34
CA SER A 564 7.98 -15.54 37.42
C SER A 564 9.32 -14.85 37.75
N GLY A 565 9.41 -13.53 37.56
CA GLY A 565 10.62 -12.73 37.81
C GLY A 565 10.32 -11.47 38.63
N ARG A 566 11.21 -10.46 38.52
CA ARG A 566 11.02 -9.14 39.15
C ARG A 566 11.28 -8.01 38.16
N ALA A 567 10.36 -7.04 38.10
CA ALA A 567 10.53 -5.82 37.33
C ALA A 567 10.36 -4.58 38.22
N THR A 568 11.30 -3.64 38.13
CA THR A 568 11.21 -2.32 38.78
C THR A 568 11.28 -1.24 37.71
N LEU A 569 10.25 -0.41 37.60
CA LEU A 569 10.17 0.69 36.66
C LEU A 569 9.97 1.98 37.45
N THR A 570 10.88 2.93 37.29
CA THR A 570 10.90 4.18 38.04
C THR A 570 11.10 5.35 37.09
N HIS A 571 10.22 6.36 37.12
CA HIS A 571 10.31 7.51 36.21
C HIS A 571 10.37 7.07 34.74
N VAL A 572 9.45 6.19 34.32
CA VAL A 572 9.31 5.83 32.90
C VAL A 572 8.08 6.49 32.29
N THR A 573 8.13 6.76 31.00
CA THR A 573 6.99 7.26 30.23
C THR A 573 6.62 6.19 29.20
N MET A 574 5.42 5.62 29.30
CA MET A 574 4.92 4.57 28.41
C MET A 574 3.65 5.06 27.73
N LEU A 575 3.74 5.47 26.45
CA LEU A 575 2.60 6.01 25.68
C LEU A 575 2.38 5.30 24.35
N ASN A 576 1.13 5.23 23.89
CA ASN A 576 0.74 4.67 22.59
C ASN A 576 1.19 3.22 22.35
N ASN A 577 1.45 2.47 23.41
CA ASN A 577 1.83 1.05 23.29
C ASN A 577 0.56 0.20 23.20
N ILE A 578 0.60 -0.87 22.40
CA ILE A 578 -0.63 -1.60 22.01
C ILE A 578 -0.51 -3.09 22.33
N ALA A 579 -1.50 -3.62 23.03
CA ALA A 579 -1.76 -5.06 23.13
C ALA A 579 -2.87 -5.47 22.15
N THR A 580 -2.52 -6.27 21.15
CA THR A 580 -3.38 -6.50 19.98
C THR A 580 -4.47 -7.56 20.16
N GLN A 581 -4.37 -8.44 21.18
CA GLN A 581 -5.36 -9.50 21.40
C GLN A 581 -5.64 -9.77 22.90
N SER A 582 -5.14 -8.92 23.79
CA SER A 582 -5.23 -9.09 25.25
C SER A 582 -5.19 -7.73 25.96
N ASN A 583 -5.64 -7.70 27.23
CA ASN A 583 -5.36 -6.58 28.15
C ASN A 583 -3.86 -6.40 28.42
N GLY A 584 -3.49 -5.19 28.87
CA GLY A 584 -2.12 -4.77 29.17
C GLY A 584 -1.47 -4.02 28.01
N ASN A 585 -2.04 -2.89 27.56
CA ASN A 585 -1.46 -2.08 26.48
C ASN A 585 0.00 -1.70 26.77
N ALA A 586 0.31 -1.31 28.01
CA ALA A 586 1.67 -1.10 28.46
C ALA A 586 2.22 -2.36 29.15
N ILE A 587 1.58 -2.80 30.24
CA ILE A 587 2.12 -3.84 31.12
C ILE A 587 1.17 -5.03 31.21
N LYS A 588 1.71 -6.22 30.93
CA LYS A 588 1.08 -7.50 31.25
C LYS A 588 1.91 -8.27 32.27
N ASN A 589 1.32 -8.52 33.44
CA ASN A 589 1.91 -9.37 34.46
C ASN A 589 1.26 -10.75 34.44
N LEU A 590 2.04 -11.82 34.39
CA LEU A 590 1.50 -13.19 34.44
C LEU A 590 1.72 -13.86 35.79
N SER A 591 2.83 -13.56 36.46
CA SER A 591 3.17 -14.11 37.78
C SER A 591 4.40 -13.48 38.43
N SER A 592 4.71 -12.22 38.12
CA SER A 592 5.93 -11.53 38.60
C SER A 592 5.65 -10.49 39.67
N ALA A 593 6.70 -10.12 40.42
CA ALA A 593 6.67 -8.93 41.27
C ALA A 593 7.02 -7.68 40.44
N ILE A 594 6.04 -6.80 40.23
CA ILE A 594 6.22 -5.54 39.47
C ILE A 594 6.08 -4.33 40.40
N TYR A 595 7.11 -3.49 40.42
CA TYR A 595 7.14 -2.23 41.16
C TYR A 595 7.16 -1.08 40.14
N LEU A 596 6.04 -0.37 40.03
CA LEU A 596 5.89 0.79 39.14
C LEU A 596 5.83 2.06 39.98
N ARG A 597 6.77 2.98 39.77
CA ARG A 597 6.97 4.16 40.62
C ARG A 597 7.18 5.42 39.80
N ASN A 598 6.55 6.53 40.19
CA ASN A 598 6.69 7.84 39.58
C ASN A 598 6.65 7.82 38.04
N SER A 599 5.81 6.96 37.45
CA SER A 599 5.80 6.69 36.02
C SER A 599 4.49 7.10 35.36
N ILE A 600 4.56 7.48 34.09
CA ILE A 600 3.41 7.81 33.25
C ILE A 600 3.06 6.60 32.39
N VAL A 601 1.79 6.21 32.39
CA VAL A 601 1.28 5.10 31.57
C VAL A 601 0.01 5.52 30.83
N GLY A 602 0.02 5.33 29.51
CA GLY A 602 -1.12 5.53 28.61
C GLY A 602 -1.02 4.61 27.38
N GLY A 603 -2.12 3.95 27.02
CA GLY A 603 -2.17 2.93 25.96
C GLY A 603 -2.69 3.47 24.63
N GLY A 604 -2.35 2.77 23.53
CA GLY A 604 -2.80 3.13 22.18
C GLY A 604 -4.07 2.42 21.70
N GLY A 605 -4.84 1.74 22.56
CA GLY A 605 -6.02 0.97 22.17
C GLY A 605 -7.02 0.73 23.31
N ASP A 606 -8.16 0.10 23.04
CA ASP A 606 -9.29 -0.03 24.00
C ASP A 606 -9.04 -0.95 25.22
N ALA A 607 -7.91 -1.65 25.24
CA ALA A 607 -7.57 -2.60 26.29
C ALA A 607 -6.97 -1.88 27.52
N HIS A 608 -7.09 -2.48 28.71
CA HIS A 608 -6.51 -1.90 29.93
C HIS A 608 -4.99 -1.68 29.80
N ASP A 609 -4.45 -0.57 30.31
CA ASP A 609 -3.02 -0.23 30.25
C ASP A 609 -2.16 -1.21 31.04
N CYS A 610 -2.63 -1.59 32.23
CA CYS A 610 -2.02 -2.59 33.08
C CYS A 610 -2.95 -3.78 33.28
N SER A 611 -2.39 -4.99 33.26
CA SER A 611 -3.12 -6.22 33.55
C SER A 611 -2.30 -7.21 34.38
N GLY A 612 -2.98 -8.04 35.17
CA GLY A 612 -2.35 -9.09 35.97
C GLY A 612 -1.79 -8.66 37.33
N GLY A 613 -2.15 -7.47 37.80
CA GLY A 613 -1.79 -6.94 39.11
C GLY A 613 -0.36 -6.42 39.19
N LEU A 614 -0.17 -5.33 39.94
CA LEU A 614 1.15 -4.76 40.22
C LEU A 614 1.41 -4.88 41.73
N THR A 615 2.66 -5.20 42.11
CA THR A 615 3.04 -5.36 43.51
C THR A 615 3.11 -4.04 44.24
N GLN A 616 3.53 -2.98 43.55
CA GLN A 616 3.54 -1.62 44.09
C GLN A 616 3.24 -0.62 42.97
N MET A 617 2.38 0.35 43.28
CA MET A 617 1.97 1.46 42.41
C MET A 617 2.04 2.75 43.24
N VAL A 618 3.14 3.51 43.13
CA VAL A 618 3.33 4.74 43.95
C VAL A 618 3.75 5.90 43.07
N GLY A 619 3.05 7.03 43.21
CA GLY A 619 3.36 8.28 42.51
C GLY A 619 3.18 8.22 40.98
N ASN A 620 2.46 7.23 40.46
CA ASN A 620 2.23 7.10 39.02
C ASN A 620 1.06 7.97 38.54
N LEU A 621 1.08 8.24 37.23
CA LEU A 621 0.00 8.83 36.47
C LEU A 621 -0.47 7.80 35.42
N SER A 622 -1.75 7.45 35.44
CA SER A 622 -2.32 6.42 34.56
C SER A 622 -3.51 7.00 33.79
N GLU A 623 -3.50 6.88 32.46
CA GLU A 623 -4.55 7.39 31.58
C GLU A 623 -5.89 6.68 31.84
N ASP A 624 -5.86 5.34 31.96
CA ASP A 624 -7.06 4.52 32.19
C ASP A 624 -7.24 4.02 33.65
N GLY A 625 -6.32 4.40 34.54
CA GLY A 625 -6.38 4.14 35.99
C GLY A 625 -6.03 2.72 36.39
N THR A 626 -5.77 1.83 35.44
CA THR A 626 -5.50 0.41 35.72
C THR A 626 -4.11 0.17 36.29
N CYS A 627 -3.21 1.14 36.16
CA CYS A 627 -1.83 1.09 36.66
C CYS A 627 -1.64 1.76 38.04
N ILE A 628 -2.73 2.08 38.74
CA ILE A 628 -2.71 2.72 40.06
C ILE A 628 -3.73 2.13 41.02
N THR A 629 -3.42 2.19 42.32
CA THR A 629 -4.39 2.00 43.41
C THR A 629 -4.71 3.29 44.16
N SER A 630 -3.80 4.26 44.07
CA SER A 630 -3.90 5.63 44.56
C SER A 630 -2.95 6.49 43.72
N GLY A 631 -3.31 7.73 43.43
CA GLY A 631 -2.54 8.59 42.53
C GLY A 631 -3.44 9.38 41.58
N ARG A 632 -2.85 9.89 40.50
CA ARG A 632 -3.54 10.73 39.51
C ARG A 632 -4.00 9.87 38.34
N PHE A 633 -5.25 10.05 37.94
CA PHE A 633 -5.88 9.43 36.78
C PHE A 633 -6.20 10.50 35.75
N GLY A 634 -6.00 10.19 34.47
CA GLY A 634 -6.33 11.06 33.35
C GLY A 634 -5.13 11.45 32.51
N GLU A 635 -5.38 12.37 31.57
CA GLU A 635 -4.47 12.73 30.49
C GLU A 635 -3.11 13.26 30.97
N PRO A 636 -1.99 12.69 30.49
CA PRO A 636 -0.66 13.15 30.89
C PRO A 636 -0.25 14.54 30.40
N MET A 637 -0.90 15.08 29.36
CA MET A 637 -0.56 16.37 28.76
C MET A 637 0.95 16.51 28.46
N LEU A 638 1.49 15.60 27.65
CA LEU A 638 2.88 15.65 27.21
C LEU A 638 2.97 16.16 25.77
N GLY A 639 4.10 16.78 25.43
CA GLY A 639 4.39 17.24 24.07
C GLY A 639 4.73 16.10 23.10
N GLU A 640 5.11 16.50 21.89
CA GLU A 640 5.53 15.58 20.83
C GLU A 640 6.73 14.72 21.23
N LEU A 641 6.83 13.52 20.63
CA LEU A 641 7.98 12.66 20.80
C LEU A 641 9.16 13.24 20.01
N THR A 642 10.21 13.67 20.72
CA THR A 642 11.38 14.33 20.11
C THR A 642 12.69 13.86 20.73
N GLY A 643 13.83 14.27 20.16
CA GLY A 643 15.16 13.98 20.69
C GLY A 643 15.72 12.60 20.33
N SER A 644 16.93 12.32 20.82
CA SER A 644 17.68 11.09 20.55
C SER A 644 18.64 10.80 21.73
N PRO A 645 18.35 9.83 22.62
CA PRO A 645 17.15 8.99 22.69
C PRO A 645 15.85 9.78 22.85
N ALA A 646 14.76 9.31 22.25
CA ALA A 646 13.50 10.03 22.19
C ALA A 646 12.82 10.18 23.57
N TRP A 647 12.11 11.29 23.76
CA TRP A 647 11.44 11.69 25.00
C TRP A 647 10.23 12.61 24.73
N ARG A 648 9.42 12.83 25.78
CA ARG A 648 8.29 13.78 25.77
C ARG A 648 8.32 14.63 27.03
N ALA A 649 8.29 15.96 26.88
CA ALA A 649 8.20 16.87 28.02
C ALA A 649 6.75 16.99 28.51
N PRO A 650 6.52 17.08 29.83
CA PRO A 650 5.27 17.60 30.37
C PRO A 650 5.00 19.01 29.85
N LEU A 651 3.79 19.26 29.37
CA LEU A 651 3.32 20.58 28.98
C LEU A 651 2.82 21.36 30.21
N ASP A 652 2.71 22.68 30.07
CA ASP A 652 2.13 23.54 31.10
C ASP A 652 0.72 23.04 31.50
N GLY A 653 0.50 22.89 32.82
CA GLY A 653 -0.75 22.34 33.36
C GLY A 653 -0.80 20.82 33.44
N SER A 654 0.24 20.11 32.98
CA SER A 654 0.30 18.65 33.08
C SER A 654 0.18 18.18 34.54
N PRO A 655 -0.64 17.14 34.82
CA PRO A 655 -0.73 16.54 36.14
C PRO A 655 0.54 15.79 36.56
N ALA A 656 1.53 15.64 35.67
CA ALA A 656 2.83 15.07 35.97
C ALA A 656 3.80 16.07 36.62
N LEU A 657 3.57 17.38 36.47
CA LEU A 657 4.45 18.44 36.97
C LEU A 657 4.46 18.47 38.51
N ASP A 658 5.66 18.49 39.11
CA ASP A 658 5.90 18.56 40.55
C ASP A 658 5.13 17.50 41.38
N ALA A 659 4.81 16.35 40.77
CA ALA A 659 3.83 15.42 41.32
C ALA A 659 4.42 14.06 41.74
N ALA A 660 5.72 13.84 41.54
CA ALA A 660 6.37 12.57 41.87
C ALA A 660 6.50 12.36 43.37
N ASP A 661 6.49 11.09 43.82
CA ASP A 661 6.82 10.75 45.21
C ASP A 661 8.32 11.04 45.46
N PRO A 662 8.66 11.92 46.41
CA PRO A 662 10.04 12.36 46.64
C PRO A 662 10.97 11.23 47.09
N SER A 663 10.43 10.13 47.62
CA SER A 663 11.21 8.97 48.08
C SER A 663 11.88 8.21 46.93
N TYR A 664 11.42 8.43 45.70
CA TYR A 664 11.91 7.71 44.51
C TYR A 664 12.49 8.63 43.44
N CYS A 665 12.74 9.90 43.75
CA CYS A 665 13.36 10.87 42.84
C CYS A 665 14.85 10.56 42.58
N PRO A 666 15.25 10.22 41.33
CA PRO A 666 16.65 10.09 40.98
C PRO A 666 17.32 11.48 40.84
N PRO A 667 18.66 11.58 40.94
CA PRO A 667 19.37 12.87 40.88
C PRO A 667 19.19 13.64 39.56
N THR A 668 18.95 12.92 38.46
CA THR A 668 18.75 13.51 37.13
C THR A 668 17.72 12.72 36.33
N ASP A 669 17.12 13.35 35.32
CA ASP A 669 16.17 12.75 34.38
C ASP A 669 16.86 12.05 33.17
N GLN A 670 16.06 11.71 32.14
CA GLN A 670 16.54 11.10 30.89
C GLN A 670 17.55 12.00 30.14
N LEU A 671 17.36 13.31 30.13
CA LEU A 671 18.26 14.28 29.48
C LEU A 671 19.51 14.58 30.31
N GLY A 672 19.48 14.25 31.60
CA GLY A 672 20.51 14.64 32.55
C GLY A 672 20.19 15.93 33.30
N THR A 673 18.98 16.47 33.14
CA THR A 673 18.47 17.60 33.92
C THR A 673 18.44 17.22 35.40
N PRO A 674 19.01 18.03 36.31
CA PRO A 674 18.94 17.77 37.75
C PRO A 674 17.49 17.78 38.26
N ARG A 675 17.16 16.93 39.23
CA ARG A 675 15.83 16.91 39.85
C ARG A 675 15.90 17.37 41.32
N PRO A 676 14.91 18.16 41.81
CA PRO A 676 13.84 18.81 41.06
C PRO A 676 14.30 20.14 40.42
N GLN A 677 13.65 20.55 39.32
CA GLN A 677 13.75 21.93 38.77
C GLN A 677 12.58 22.82 39.24
N GLY A 678 11.51 22.23 39.79
CA GLY A 678 10.36 22.91 40.39
C GLY A 678 10.24 22.67 41.91
N GLY A 679 9.00 22.64 42.40
CA GLY A 679 8.69 22.37 43.81
C GLY A 679 8.92 20.91 44.23
N ALA A 680 8.85 19.97 43.28
CA ALA A 680 9.17 18.56 43.45
C ALA A 680 9.61 17.97 42.10
N CYS A 681 9.93 16.68 42.03
CA CYS A 681 10.26 16.08 40.73
C CYS A 681 8.98 15.80 39.95
N ASP A 682 9.10 15.78 38.62
CA ASP A 682 8.01 15.42 37.73
C ASP A 682 7.84 13.90 37.62
N ILE A 683 6.60 13.44 37.48
CA ILE A 683 6.28 12.04 37.14
C ILE A 683 6.74 11.76 35.71
N GLY A 684 7.32 10.58 35.46
CA GLY A 684 7.77 10.17 34.13
C GLY A 684 9.25 10.46 33.88
N ALA A 685 9.68 10.22 32.63
CA ALA A 685 11.11 10.18 32.28
C ALA A 685 11.84 11.53 32.29
N ILE A 686 11.10 12.63 32.16
CA ILE A 686 11.62 13.99 31.96
C ILE A 686 11.29 14.88 33.16
N GLU A 687 12.22 15.76 33.50
CA GLU A 687 12.02 16.87 34.43
C GLU A 687 11.89 18.17 33.61
N SER A 688 10.80 18.90 33.80
CA SER A 688 10.54 20.16 33.15
C SER A 688 11.44 21.26 33.72
N THR A 689 12.01 22.11 32.86
CA THR A 689 12.91 23.21 33.25
C THR A 689 12.21 24.55 33.38
N THR A 690 10.90 24.63 33.13
CA THR A 690 10.10 25.85 33.29
C THR A 690 9.73 26.05 34.76
N ALA A 691 10.60 26.71 35.52
CA ALA A 691 10.29 27.15 36.88
C ALA A 691 9.09 28.12 36.86
N ARG A 692 7.95 27.70 37.42
CA ARG A 692 6.84 28.62 37.72
C ARG A 692 6.53 28.59 39.23
N PRO A 693 6.62 29.72 39.94
CA PRO A 693 6.05 29.83 41.28
C PRO A 693 4.53 29.70 41.21
N ALA A 694 3.91 29.17 42.26
CA ALA A 694 2.47 29.00 42.36
C ALA A 694 1.74 30.32 42.04
N GLN A 695 1.04 30.36 40.89
CA GLN A 695 0.08 31.40 40.57
C GLN A 695 -1.18 30.78 39.94
N PRO A 696 -2.35 31.39 40.20
CA PRO A 696 -3.66 30.79 40.06
C PRO A 696 -4.08 30.57 38.59
N ASP A 697 -4.85 29.51 38.38
CA ASP A 697 -5.65 29.15 37.19
C ASP A 697 -5.81 30.28 36.16
N THR A 698 -5.12 30.20 35.01
CA THR A 698 -5.46 31.04 33.82
C THR A 698 -5.03 30.48 32.45
N MET A 699 -4.60 29.22 32.33
CA MET A 699 -4.77 28.52 31.04
C MET A 699 -5.67 27.33 31.28
N LEU A 700 -6.95 27.54 30.99
CA LEU A 700 -7.96 26.51 31.02
C LEU A 700 -7.51 25.36 30.07
N PRO A 701 -7.82 24.09 30.40
CA PRO A 701 -7.70 23.00 29.46
C PRO A 701 -8.44 23.33 28.14
N VAL A 702 -8.11 22.70 27.02
CA VAL A 702 -8.86 22.90 25.77
C VAL A 702 -9.88 21.78 25.67
N CYS A 703 -11.13 22.11 25.34
CA CYS A 703 -12.20 21.13 25.20
C CYS A 703 -12.11 20.44 23.82
N GLY A 704 -11.23 19.44 23.69
CA GLY A 704 -11.04 18.67 22.45
C GLY A 704 -12.08 17.55 22.27
N LEU A 705 -12.18 16.98 21.07
CA LEU A 705 -13.19 15.94 20.73
C LEU A 705 -13.16 14.74 21.70
N TYR A 706 -11.98 14.31 22.13
CA TYR A 706 -11.83 13.24 23.13
C TYR A 706 -12.54 13.60 24.45
N ASP A 707 -12.25 14.79 24.99
CA ASP A 707 -12.82 15.26 26.25
C ASP A 707 -14.32 15.54 26.12
N GLN A 708 -14.77 16.02 24.96
CA GLN A 708 -16.19 16.22 24.67
C GLN A 708 -16.97 14.90 24.72
N ILE A 709 -16.43 13.83 24.12
CA ILE A 709 -17.05 12.49 24.16
C ILE A 709 -17.03 11.94 25.59
N LEU A 710 -15.94 12.12 26.34
CA LEU A 710 -15.83 11.64 27.70
C LEU A 710 -16.79 12.38 28.65
N ALA A 711 -16.91 13.70 28.50
CA ALA A 711 -17.87 14.51 29.24
C ALA A 711 -19.31 14.08 28.93
N ALA A 712 -19.63 13.84 27.65
CA ALA A 712 -20.94 13.35 27.22
C ALA A 712 -21.27 11.95 27.75
N ASN A 713 -20.27 11.06 27.81
CA ASN A 713 -20.45 9.72 28.34
C ASN A 713 -20.71 9.68 29.86
N THR A 714 -20.19 10.66 30.59
CA THR A 714 -20.15 10.62 32.07
C THR A 714 -21.05 11.64 32.75
N ASP A 715 -21.62 12.59 32.01
CA ASP A 715 -22.31 13.78 32.54
C ASP A 715 -21.45 14.51 33.60
N ARG A 716 -20.12 14.50 33.41
CA ARG A 716 -19.14 15.14 34.30
C ARG A 716 -18.17 15.97 33.49
N PRO A 717 -17.60 17.06 34.06
CA PRO A 717 -16.61 17.85 33.35
C PRO A 717 -15.39 16.99 33.02
N SER A 718 -14.82 17.21 31.83
CA SER A 718 -13.60 16.53 31.38
C SER A 718 -12.72 17.54 30.64
N GLY A 719 -11.44 17.64 31.01
CA GLY A 719 -10.61 18.76 30.56
C GLY A 719 -11.28 20.10 30.88
N ALA A 720 -11.47 20.95 29.87
CA ALA A 720 -12.28 22.18 30.00
C ALA A 720 -13.69 22.04 29.43
N CYS A 721 -14.06 20.84 28.99
CA CYS A 721 -15.43 20.58 28.63
C CYS A 721 -16.29 20.60 29.90
N PRO A 722 -17.35 21.41 29.93
CA PRO A 722 -18.32 21.34 31.01
C PRO A 722 -18.98 19.96 31.06
N ALA A 723 -19.59 19.62 32.19
CA ALA A 723 -20.41 18.42 32.27
C ALA A 723 -21.50 18.45 31.19
N GLY A 724 -21.67 17.32 30.50
CA GLY A 724 -22.84 17.08 29.66
C GLY A 724 -24.13 17.03 30.48
N SER A 725 -25.25 16.96 29.77
CA SER A 725 -26.53 16.64 30.40
C SER A 725 -27.38 15.73 29.51
N GLY A 726 -27.29 14.43 29.76
CA GLY A 726 -28.10 13.43 29.06
C GLY A 726 -27.55 13.12 27.68
N ALA A 727 -28.25 13.56 26.62
CA ALA A 727 -27.79 13.37 25.25
C ALA A 727 -27.14 14.64 24.74
N ASP A 728 -25.86 14.56 24.39
CA ASP A 728 -25.05 15.73 24.04
C ASP A 728 -24.91 15.92 22.54
N THR A 729 -24.61 17.15 22.13
CA THR A 729 -24.25 17.49 20.75
C THR A 729 -22.85 18.08 20.71
N ILE A 730 -21.99 17.46 19.91
CA ILE A 730 -20.64 17.92 19.59
C ILE A 730 -20.68 18.60 18.23
N THR A 731 -20.12 19.80 18.14
CA THR A 731 -20.03 20.56 16.88
C THR A 731 -18.56 20.76 16.54
N LEU A 732 -18.16 20.33 15.35
CA LEU A 732 -16.79 20.55 14.88
C LEU A 732 -16.62 21.94 14.30
N SER A 733 -15.46 22.52 14.56
CA SER A 733 -15.02 23.82 14.03
C SER A 733 -13.77 23.72 13.16
N GLU A 734 -13.17 22.54 13.08
CA GLU A 734 -11.96 22.25 12.33
C GLU A 734 -11.88 20.75 12.01
N ASP A 735 -11.02 20.41 11.06
CA ASP A 735 -10.67 19.02 10.77
C ASP A 735 -9.81 18.45 11.88
N ILE A 736 -10.07 17.20 12.25
CA ILE A 736 -9.41 16.51 13.36
C ILE A 736 -8.64 15.32 12.83
N VAL A 737 -7.32 15.28 13.07
CA VAL A 737 -6.50 14.08 12.85
C VAL A 737 -6.25 13.42 14.20
N LEU A 738 -6.64 12.16 14.35
CA LEU A 738 -6.53 11.46 15.62
C LEU A 738 -5.07 11.17 15.98
N GLY A 739 -4.61 11.76 17.08
CA GLY A 739 -3.35 11.39 17.73
C GLY A 739 -3.46 10.14 18.63
N ARG A 740 -4.68 9.73 18.97
CA ARG A 740 -5.03 8.59 19.85
C ARG A 740 -6.44 8.05 19.53
N PRO A 741 -6.81 6.84 19.99
CA PRO A 741 -8.18 6.35 19.92
C PRO A 741 -9.16 7.24 20.70
N LEU A 742 -10.40 7.36 20.21
CA LEU A 742 -11.47 8.06 20.93
C LEU A 742 -12.16 7.12 21.94
N PRO A 743 -12.75 7.65 23.03
CA PRO A 743 -13.48 6.84 23.99
C PRO A 743 -14.67 6.13 23.33
N THR A 744 -15.01 4.94 23.83
CA THR A 744 -16.25 4.28 23.41
C THR A 744 -17.45 5.13 23.80
N ILE A 745 -18.35 5.40 22.85
CA ILE A 745 -19.58 6.14 23.07
C ILE A 745 -20.57 5.22 23.79
N THR A 746 -20.91 5.58 25.02
CA THR A 746 -21.82 4.85 25.92
C THR A 746 -23.04 5.64 26.34
N SER A 747 -23.08 6.96 26.07
CA SER A 747 -24.28 7.80 26.16
C SER A 747 -24.78 8.21 24.77
N GLY A 748 -25.99 8.74 24.68
CA GLY A 748 -26.56 9.21 23.40
C GLY A 748 -25.81 10.43 22.90
N LEU A 749 -25.31 10.40 21.66
CA LEU A 749 -24.44 11.47 21.15
C LEU A 749 -24.82 11.90 19.73
N ARG A 750 -24.90 13.19 19.49
CA ARG A 750 -24.97 13.80 18.16
C ARG A 750 -23.63 14.49 17.85
N ILE A 751 -23.12 14.30 16.64
CA ILE A 751 -21.93 15.01 16.12
C ILE A 751 -22.33 15.73 14.83
N GLU A 752 -22.19 17.06 14.85
CA GLU A 752 -22.34 17.95 13.71
C GLU A 752 -20.95 18.30 13.18
N GLY A 753 -20.61 17.80 12.00
CA GLY A 753 -19.31 18.01 11.38
C GLY A 753 -19.14 19.37 10.72
N ASN A 754 -20.22 20.04 10.30
CA ASN A 754 -20.18 21.30 9.54
C ASN A 754 -19.24 21.26 8.31
N GLY A 755 -19.17 20.11 7.65
CA GLY A 755 -18.28 19.86 6.51
C GLY A 755 -16.86 19.44 6.89
N HIS A 756 -16.52 19.40 8.18
CA HIS A 756 -15.19 18.99 8.63
C HIS A 756 -14.97 17.47 8.57
N ALA A 757 -13.70 17.09 8.62
CA ALA A 757 -13.26 15.70 8.63
C ALA A 757 -12.75 15.25 10.00
N ILE A 758 -12.98 13.99 10.35
CA ILE A 758 -12.21 13.27 11.37
C ILE A 758 -11.43 12.16 10.67
N SER A 759 -10.10 12.22 10.78
CA SER A 759 -9.18 11.25 10.20
C SER A 759 -8.59 10.32 11.24
N GLY A 760 -8.67 9.01 10.99
CA GLY A 760 -7.97 7.99 11.79
C GLY A 760 -6.46 7.89 11.50
N ASP A 761 -5.93 8.69 10.57
CA ASP A 761 -4.52 8.74 10.15
C ASP A 761 -3.96 7.37 9.68
N GLY A 762 -4.84 6.45 9.26
CA GLY A 762 -4.47 5.07 8.93
C GLY A 762 -4.04 4.23 10.13
N ARG A 763 -4.09 4.78 11.36
CA ARG A 763 -3.62 4.15 12.60
C ARG A 763 -4.74 3.73 13.55
N PHE A 764 -5.83 4.49 13.57
CA PHE A 764 -6.89 4.32 14.56
C PHE A 764 -8.25 4.09 13.91
N ARG A 765 -9.07 3.27 14.56
CA ARG A 765 -10.52 3.31 14.34
C ARG A 765 -11.06 4.61 14.94
N ILE A 766 -12.01 5.22 14.25
CA ILE A 766 -12.52 6.54 14.66
C ILE A 766 -13.49 6.43 15.84
N PHE A 767 -14.56 5.63 15.72
CA PHE A 767 -15.58 5.50 16.77
C PHE A 767 -15.90 4.05 17.12
N THR A 768 -16.21 3.84 18.41
CA THR A 768 -16.87 2.63 18.93
C THR A 768 -18.16 3.06 19.62
N VAL A 769 -19.30 2.46 19.28
CA VAL A 769 -20.62 2.79 19.88
C VAL A 769 -21.17 1.54 20.55
N LYS A 770 -21.56 1.63 21.82
CA LYS A 770 -22.01 0.45 22.58
C LYS A 770 -23.27 0.71 23.39
N GLY A 771 -24.35 -0.01 23.10
CA GLY A 771 -25.58 0.05 23.92
C GLY A 771 -26.34 1.36 23.87
N THR A 772 -26.01 2.24 22.92
CA THR A 772 -26.53 3.60 22.84
C THR A 772 -26.71 4.03 21.38
N TRP A 773 -27.18 5.26 21.17
CA TRP A 773 -27.31 5.85 19.85
C TRP A 773 -26.23 6.90 19.55
N LEU A 774 -25.82 6.96 18.28
CA LEU A 774 -24.95 7.99 17.72
C LEU A 774 -25.60 8.58 16.46
N GLN A 775 -25.61 9.90 16.33
CA GLN A 775 -26.04 10.60 15.13
C GLN A 775 -24.89 11.41 14.54
N LEU A 776 -24.56 11.18 13.27
CA LEU A 776 -23.55 11.91 12.51
C LEU A 776 -24.23 12.74 11.43
N VAL A 777 -23.90 14.03 11.36
CA VAL A 777 -24.42 14.95 10.35
C VAL A 777 -23.31 15.79 9.76
N ASP A 778 -23.27 15.90 8.44
CA ASP A 778 -22.39 16.84 7.72
C ASP A 778 -20.90 16.66 8.07
N LEU A 779 -20.42 15.42 7.97
CA LEU A 779 -19.13 14.99 8.53
C LEU A 779 -18.44 14.02 7.58
N THR A 780 -17.12 14.18 7.40
CA THR A 780 -16.29 13.19 6.71
C THR A 780 -15.52 12.33 7.70
N LEU A 781 -15.67 11.01 7.63
CA LEU A 781 -14.86 10.03 8.37
C LEU A 781 -13.88 9.35 7.41
N THR A 782 -12.58 9.60 7.60
CA THR A 782 -11.55 9.19 6.63
C THR A 782 -10.36 8.47 7.26
N ALA A 783 -9.69 7.62 6.48
CA ALA A 783 -8.48 6.90 6.86
C ALA A 783 -8.59 6.17 8.22
N GLY A 784 -9.79 5.76 8.62
CA GLY A 784 -10.01 4.94 9.80
C GLY A 784 -9.48 3.53 9.57
N SER A 785 -8.73 2.98 10.52
CA SER A 785 -7.98 1.74 10.33
C SER A 785 -8.10 0.77 11.50
N ASN A 786 -8.53 -0.46 11.22
CA ASN A 786 -8.50 -1.58 12.14
C ASN A 786 -8.21 -2.91 11.41
N PRO A 787 -6.97 -3.12 10.92
CA PRO A 787 -6.65 -4.18 9.96
C PRO A 787 -6.81 -5.61 10.52
N ARG A 788 -6.99 -5.76 11.84
CA ARG A 788 -7.22 -7.05 12.50
C ARG A 788 -8.60 -7.18 13.12
N GLY A 789 -9.41 -6.13 13.10
CA GLY A 789 -10.70 -6.07 13.79
C GLY A 789 -11.83 -5.52 12.92
N ASN A 790 -12.90 -5.09 13.56
CA ASN A 790 -14.13 -4.63 12.91
C ASN A 790 -14.13 -3.11 12.75
N GLY A 791 -14.71 -2.62 11.67
CA GLY A 791 -15.02 -1.20 11.44
C GLY A 791 -13.79 -0.31 11.35
N GLY A 792 -13.44 0.19 10.16
CA GLY A 792 -12.36 1.16 10.03
C GLY A 792 -12.76 2.52 10.61
N ALA A 793 -13.99 2.95 10.33
CA ALA A 793 -14.56 4.16 10.90
C ALA A 793 -15.36 3.88 12.18
N ILE A 794 -16.34 2.96 12.12
CA ILE A 794 -17.30 2.75 13.23
C ILE A 794 -17.48 1.26 13.53
N GLU A 795 -17.37 0.89 14.80
CA GLU A 795 -17.84 -0.40 15.31
C GLU A 795 -19.08 -0.21 16.22
N MET A 796 -20.17 -0.90 15.89
CA MET A 796 -21.42 -0.89 16.69
C MET A 796 -21.56 -2.17 17.51
N LEU A 797 -21.67 -2.03 18.83
CA LEU A 797 -21.74 -3.10 19.82
C LEU A 797 -23.04 -3.04 20.63
N ALA A 798 -23.49 -4.20 21.12
CA ALA A 798 -24.56 -4.34 22.11
C ALA A 798 -25.85 -3.54 21.81
N ASP A 799 -26.55 -3.85 20.72
CA ASP A 799 -27.83 -3.19 20.35
C ASP A 799 -27.72 -1.66 20.11
N ALA A 800 -26.55 -1.18 19.69
CA ALA A 800 -26.31 0.23 19.34
C ALA A 800 -27.10 0.68 18.09
N SER A 801 -27.45 1.97 18.05
CA SER A 801 -28.15 2.59 16.92
C SER A 801 -27.36 3.76 16.33
N VAL A 802 -26.98 3.70 15.04
CA VAL A 802 -26.24 4.77 14.38
C VAL A 802 -27.10 5.37 13.27
N ALA A 803 -27.18 6.70 13.22
CA ALA A 803 -27.83 7.45 12.15
C ALA A 803 -26.81 8.36 11.47
N VAL A 804 -26.65 8.22 10.17
CA VAL A 804 -25.70 8.97 9.33
C VAL A 804 -26.51 9.81 8.33
N ARG A 805 -26.23 11.11 8.25
CA ARG A 805 -26.91 12.02 7.31
C ARG A 805 -25.94 13.03 6.69
N ASN A 806 -25.97 13.20 5.37
CA ASN A 806 -25.10 14.16 4.68
C ASN A 806 -23.61 13.96 5.01
N SER A 807 -23.16 12.71 5.11
CA SER A 807 -21.81 12.40 5.59
C SER A 807 -21.05 11.52 4.58
N ARG A 808 -19.72 11.55 4.67
CA ARG A 808 -18.82 10.84 3.76
C ARG A 808 -17.94 9.87 4.53
N PHE A 809 -17.79 8.64 4.04
CA PHE A 809 -16.90 7.62 4.59
C PHE A 809 -15.88 7.24 3.53
N VAL A 810 -14.62 7.64 3.73
CA VAL A 810 -13.62 7.64 2.65
C VAL A 810 -12.37 6.88 3.08
N ASP A 811 -11.88 5.96 2.25
CA ASP A 811 -10.59 5.28 2.44
C ASP A 811 -10.43 4.59 3.82
N ASN A 812 -11.53 4.10 4.41
CA ASN A 812 -11.49 3.38 5.68
C ASN A 812 -11.19 1.89 5.46
N ARG A 813 -10.41 1.30 6.36
CA ARG A 813 -9.89 -0.06 6.23
C ARG A 813 -10.05 -0.88 7.50
N ALA A 814 -10.65 -2.05 7.41
CA ALA A 814 -10.72 -3.01 8.52
C ALA A 814 -10.70 -4.45 8.04
N LYS A 815 -10.69 -5.43 8.96
CA LYS A 815 -10.88 -6.84 8.57
C LYS A 815 -12.32 -7.09 8.15
N TYR A 816 -13.29 -6.58 8.89
CA TYR A 816 -14.72 -6.67 8.60
C TYR A 816 -15.32 -5.28 8.54
N GLY A 817 -16.19 -4.99 7.56
CA GLY A 817 -16.84 -3.70 7.42
C GLY A 817 -15.82 -2.58 7.28
N GLY A 818 -15.26 -2.38 6.08
CA GLY A 818 -14.13 -1.46 5.88
C GLY A 818 -14.39 -0.07 6.46
N ALA A 819 -15.64 0.43 6.37
CA ALA A 819 -16.10 1.58 7.14
C ALA A 819 -16.82 1.19 8.44
N ILE A 820 -17.93 0.45 8.35
CA ILE A 820 -18.83 0.20 9.48
C ILE A 820 -19.08 -1.29 9.67
N THR A 821 -19.00 -1.77 10.93
CA THR A 821 -19.53 -3.08 11.31
C THR A 821 -20.64 -2.93 12.33
N MET A 822 -21.72 -3.72 12.20
CA MET A 822 -22.79 -3.78 13.19
C MET A 822 -23.09 -5.18 13.72
N PHE A 823 -23.23 -5.26 15.05
CA PHE A 823 -23.60 -6.46 15.81
C PHE A 823 -24.85 -6.20 16.65
N GLY A 824 -25.62 -7.25 16.96
CA GLY A 824 -26.79 -7.16 17.85
C GLY A 824 -28.11 -7.27 17.10
N ARG A 825 -29.08 -7.98 17.67
CA ARG A 825 -30.36 -8.24 16.99
C ARG A 825 -31.26 -7.01 16.94
N ASN A 826 -31.06 -6.05 17.85
CA ASN A 826 -31.84 -4.81 17.90
C ASN A 826 -31.03 -3.59 17.41
N SER A 827 -29.80 -3.79 16.94
CA SER A 827 -28.99 -2.70 16.40
C SER A 827 -29.63 -2.12 15.14
N LYS A 828 -29.47 -0.81 14.95
CA LYS A 828 -30.05 -0.10 13.80
C LYS A 828 -29.03 0.83 13.17
N LEU A 829 -28.76 0.66 11.88
CA LEU A 829 -28.01 1.62 11.08
C LEU A 829 -28.94 2.29 10.07
N THR A 830 -29.04 3.61 10.13
CA THR A 830 -29.76 4.43 9.14
C THR A 830 -28.76 5.33 8.41
N VAL A 831 -28.69 5.24 7.09
CA VAL A 831 -27.84 6.06 6.23
C VAL A 831 -28.73 6.86 5.29
N MET A 832 -28.56 8.18 5.27
CA MET A 832 -29.37 9.07 4.44
C MET A 832 -28.48 10.11 3.76
N ASP A 833 -28.66 10.31 2.45
CA ASP A 833 -27.96 11.36 1.70
C ASP A 833 -26.44 11.34 1.93
N SER A 834 -25.81 10.17 1.96
CA SER A 834 -24.41 10.00 2.38
C SER A 834 -23.60 9.17 1.38
N SER A 835 -22.28 9.29 1.40
CA SER A 835 -21.37 8.55 0.50
C SER A 835 -20.42 7.61 1.26
N PHE A 836 -20.14 6.45 0.65
CA PHE A 836 -19.13 5.49 1.08
C PHE A 836 -18.21 5.19 -0.10
N GLU A 837 -16.97 5.67 -0.03
CA GLU A 837 -16.02 5.69 -1.14
C GLU A 837 -14.71 4.99 -0.76
N ARG A 838 -14.27 4.04 -1.61
CA ARG A 838 -12.97 3.35 -1.50
C ARG A 838 -12.69 2.70 -0.13
N ASN A 839 -13.73 2.27 0.57
CA ASN A 839 -13.56 1.55 1.83
C ASN A 839 -13.21 0.08 1.56
N THR A 840 -12.32 -0.49 2.38
CA THR A 840 -11.74 -1.81 2.13
C THR A 840 -11.86 -2.74 3.34
N ALA A 841 -12.48 -3.92 3.14
CA ALA A 841 -12.42 -5.05 4.07
C ALA A 841 -11.31 -6.03 3.66
N ILE A 842 -10.28 -6.17 4.48
CA ILE A 842 -9.11 -7.03 4.23
C ILE A 842 -9.52 -8.51 4.33
N ASP A 843 -9.55 -9.21 3.19
CA ASP A 843 -9.81 -10.64 3.07
C ASP A 843 -11.12 -11.09 3.76
N SER A 844 -12.15 -10.23 3.79
CA SER A 844 -13.42 -10.56 4.46
C SER A 844 -14.66 -9.87 3.87
N HIS A 845 -15.62 -9.47 4.70
CA HIS A 845 -16.99 -9.16 4.30
C HIS A 845 -17.26 -7.66 4.41
N GLY A 846 -17.97 -7.10 3.42
CA GLY A 846 -18.52 -5.74 3.46
C GLY A 846 -17.46 -4.65 3.34
N GLY A 847 -17.11 -4.24 2.12
CA GLY A 847 -16.04 -3.25 1.92
C GLY A 847 -16.38 -1.89 2.52
N ALA A 848 -17.65 -1.48 2.46
CA ALA A 848 -18.17 -0.38 3.25
C ALA A 848 -18.81 -0.88 4.56
N ILE A 849 -19.83 -1.74 4.47
CA ILE A 849 -20.68 -2.12 5.61
C ILE A 849 -20.73 -3.65 5.76
N ASP A 850 -20.39 -4.15 6.94
CA ASP A 850 -20.66 -5.54 7.36
C ASP A 850 -21.78 -5.58 8.42
N MET A 851 -22.93 -6.11 8.03
CA MET A 851 -24.09 -6.29 8.89
C MET A 851 -24.19 -7.72 9.38
N ARG A 852 -24.01 -7.97 10.68
CA ARG A 852 -24.14 -9.31 11.28
C ARG A 852 -25.51 -9.64 11.83
N ALA A 853 -26.29 -8.63 12.21
CA ALA A 853 -27.69 -8.72 12.63
C ALA A 853 -28.26 -7.29 12.76
N GLY A 854 -29.58 -7.14 12.87
CA GLY A 854 -30.25 -5.86 13.16
C GLY A 854 -31.05 -5.28 12.00
N GLN A 855 -31.21 -3.96 11.95
CA GLN A 855 -31.91 -3.26 10.88
C GLN A 855 -30.97 -2.29 10.14
N LEU A 856 -30.87 -2.44 8.82
CA LEU A 856 -30.14 -1.53 7.94
C LEU A 856 -31.12 -0.80 7.02
N THR A 857 -31.13 0.53 7.09
CA THR A 857 -31.92 1.40 6.20
C THR A 857 -31.00 2.38 5.48
N ILE A 858 -31.06 2.42 4.16
CA ILE A 858 -30.24 3.30 3.32
C ILE A 858 -31.16 4.05 2.35
N THR A 859 -31.04 5.38 2.27
CA THR A 859 -31.82 6.21 1.35
C THR A 859 -30.94 7.31 0.75
N GLY A 860 -31.10 7.63 -0.53
CA GLY A 860 -30.46 8.82 -1.12
C GLY A 860 -28.93 8.75 -1.16
N SER A 861 -28.32 7.57 -1.05
CA SER A 861 -26.89 7.43 -0.73
C SER A 861 -26.09 6.76 -1.85
N SER A 862 -24.76 6.90 -1.82
CA SER A 862 -23.85 6.31 -2.81
C SER A 862 -22.80 5.39 -2.19
N PHE A 863 -22.50 4.28 -2.87
CA PHE A 863 -21.42 3.35 -2.52
C PHE A 863 -20.54 3.17 -3.76
N VAL A 864 -19.31 3.67 -3.70
CA VAL A 864 -18.42 3.78 -4.85
C VAL A 864 -17.07 3.14 -4.55
N GLU A 865 -16.61 2.25 -5.44
CA GLU A 865 -15.26 1.67 -5.40
C GLU A 865 -14.88 0.96 -4.08
N ASN A 866 -15.87 0.46 -3.33
CA ASN A 866 -15.60 -0.28 -2.10
C ASN A 866 -15.17 -1.72 -2.42
N GLN A 867 -14.27 -2.27 -1.60
CA GLN A 867 -13.59 -3.54 -1.90
C GLN A 867 -13.67 -4.52 -0.73
N ALA A 868 -13.97 -5.78 -1.02
CA ALA A 868 -13.99 -6.86 -0.03
C ALA A 868 -13.69 -8.23 -0.65
N SER A 869 -13.69 -9.29 0.17
CA SER A 869 -13.80 -10.66 -0.36
C SER A 869 -15.24 -11.02 -0.72
N THR A 870 -16.21 -10.57 0.08
CA THR A 870 -17.64 -10.82 -0.14
C THR A 870 -18.44 -9.57 0.16
N GLY A 871 -19.33 -9.14 -0.75
CA GLY A 871 -20.08 -7.90 -0.59
C GLY A 871 -19.17 -6.68 -0.71
N GLY A 872 -18.73 -6.33 -1.92
CA GLY A 872 -17.75 -5.27 -2.14
C GLY A 872 -18.16 -3.94 -1.52
N ALA A 873 -19.44 -3.57 -1.57
CA ALA A 873 -19.99 -2.52 -0.72
C ALA A 873 -20.56 -3.07 0.59
N ILE A 874 -21.55 -3.97 0.50
CA ILE A 874 -22.34 -4.41 1.66
C ILE A 874 -22.37 -5.93 1.75
N ALA A 875 -22.02 -6.45 2.92
CA ALA A 875 -22.28 -7.83 3.28
C ALA A 875 -23.31 -7.90 4.42
N THR A 876 -24.23 -8.85 4.33
CA THR A 876 -25.28 -9.04 5.32
C THR A 876 -25.30 -10.47 5.85
N GLY A 877 -25.61 -10.61 7.13
CA GLY A 877 -25.66 -11.87 7.88
C GLY A 877 -26.63 -11.79 9.06
N GLY A 878 -26.88 -12.96 9.68
CA GLY A 878 -27.75 -13.12 10.86
C GLY A 878 -29.22 -12.68 10.68
N GLY A 879 -29.94 -12.49 11.78
CA GLY A 879 -31.35 -12.09 11.76
C GLY A 879 -31.52 -10.57 11.70
N GLY A 880 -32.54 -10.08 11.00
CA GLY A 880 -32.72 -8.64 10.80
C GLY A 880 -33.64 -8.28 9.63
N GLU A 881 -33.52 -7.04 9.13
CA GLU A 881 -34.12 -6.55 7.88
C GLU A 881 -33.24 -5.49 7.21
N VAL A 882 -33.20 -5.50 5.87
CA VAL A 882 -32.48 -4.49 5.07
C VAL A 882 -33.45 -3.79 4.10
N ARG A 883 -33.43 -2.45 4.09
CA ARG A 883 -34.18 -1.62 3.15
C ARG A 883 -33.26 -0.59 2.51
N ILE A 884 -33.18 -0.58 1.19
CA ILE A 884 -32.36 0.35 0.42
C ILE A 884 -33.23 1.02 -0.63
N ALA A 885 -33.24 2.35 -0.65
CA ALA A 885 -34.03 3.14 -1.58
C ALA A 885 -33.24 4.28 -2.22
N ASN A 886 -33.57 4.66 -3.46
CA ASN A 886 -33.02 5.86 -4.12
C ASN A 886 -31.49 5.98 -3.99
N SER A 887 -30.75 4.90 -4.23
CA SER A 887 -29.31 4.84 -3.93
C SER A 887 -28.52 4.23 -5.08
N THR A 888 -27.26 4.64 -5.20
CA THR A 888 -26.36 4.21 -6.28
C THR A 888 -25.21 3.36 -5.75
N PHE A 889 -24.91 2.25 -6.43
CA PHE A 889 -23.74 1.40 -6.19
C PHE A 889 -22.93 1.32 -7.48
N SER A 890 -21.71 1.86 -7.49
CA SER A 890 -20.90 1.93 -8.70
C SER A 890 -19.46 1.47 -8.45
N GLY A 891 -18.90 0.64 -9.34
CA GLY A 891 -17.49 0.25 -9.28
C GLY A 891 -17.07 -0.59 -8.05
N ASN A 892 -18.00 -1.14 -7.27
CA ASN A 892 -17.63 -1.91 -6.07
C ASN A 892 -17.17 -3.32 -6.46
N SER A 893 -16.16 -3.85 -5.78
CA SER A 893 -15.54 -5.13 -6.14
C SER A 893 -15.44 -6.12 -4.97
N ALA A 894 -15.69 -7.39 -5.27
CA ALA A 894 -15.57 -8.50 -4.34
C ALA A 894 -14.76 -9.64 -4.96
N SER A 895 -13.77 -10.18 -4.24
CA SER A 895 -12.96 -11.29 -4.76
C SER A 895 -13.72 -12.62 -4.88
N SER A 896 -14.86 -12.76 -4.18
CA SER A 896 -15.65 -14.01 -4.11
C SER A 896 -17.08 -13.79 -4.60
N TRP A 897 -17.96 -13.13 -3.83
CA TRP A 897 -19.40 -13.02 -4.15
C TRP A 897 -19.97 -11.63 -3.92
N GLY A 898 -20.84 -11.17 -4.83
CA GLY A 898 -21.60 -9.93 -4.68
C GLY A 898 -20.71 -8.68 -4.69
N GLY A 899 -20.32 -8.20 -5.87
CA GLY A 899 -19.49 -6.99 -6.01
C GLY A 899 -20.11 -5.76 -5.35
N ALA A 900 -21.43 -5.56 -5.46
CA ALA A 900 -22.12 -4.56 -4.65
C ALA A 900 -22.61 -5.16 -3.33
N ILE A 901 -23.53 -6.13 -3.39
CA ILE A 901 -24.19 -6.67 -2.20
C ILE A 901 -24.11 -8.20 -2.18
N SER A 902 -23.62 -8.72 -1.05
CA SER A 902 -23.81 -10.11 -0.66
C SER A 902 -24.95 -10.23 0.36
N ALA A 903 -26.08 -10.73 -0.10
CA ALA A 903 -27.31 -10.90 0.65
C ALA A 903 -27.34 -12.25 1.40
N GLY A 904 -27.12 -12.22 2.72
CA GLY A 904 -27.16 -13.39 3.59
C GLY A 904 -28.58 -13.78 3.99
N TYR A 905 -28.82 -13.91 5.29
CA TYR A 905 -30.09 -14.42 5.87
C TYR A 905 -31.27 -13.42 5.95
N PRO A 906 -31.09 -12.11 6.26
CA PRO A 906 -32.22 -11.22 6.49
C PRO A 906 -32.97 -10.91 5.18
N PRO A 907 -34.28 -10.59 5.23
CA PRO A 907 -34.99 -10.13 4.06
C PRO A 907 -34.45 -8.78 3.62
N ILE A 908 -34.30 -8.61 2.30
CA ILE A 908 -33.77 -7.39 1.69
C ILE A 908 -34.80 -6.83 0.72
N THR A 909 -35.08 -5.53 0.84
CA THR A 909 -35.89 -4.78 -0.13
C THR A 909 -35.06 -3.68 -0.77
N LEU A 910 -34.95 -3.72 -2.10
CA LEU A 910 -34.33 -2.69 -2.93
C LEU A 910 -35.43 -1.97 -3.72
N THR A 911 -35.42 -0.64 -3.74
CA THR A 911 -36.43 0.17 -4.45
C THR A 911 -35.78 1.40 -5.08
N HIS A 912 -35.89 1.61 -6.40
CA HIS A 912 -35.20 2.73 -7.06
C HIS A 912 -33.69 2.74 -6.78
N VAL A 913 -33.03 1.59 -6.93
CA VAL A 913 -31.58 1.45 -6.80
C VAL A 913 -30.95 1.37 -8.18
N THR A 914 -29.79 2.00 -8.37
CA THR A 914 -28.96 1.83 -9.55
C THR A 914 -27.66 1.12 -9.15
N MET A 915 -27.39 -0.04 -9.75
CA MET A 915 -26.11 -0.75 -9.61
C MET A 915 -25.45 -0.81 -10.98
N LEU A 916 -24.24 -0.26 -11.11
CA LEU A 916 -23.46 -0.24 -12.35
C LEU A 916 -22.02 -0.67 -12.08
N ASP A 917 -21.42 -1.45 -12.98
CA ASP A 917 -19.99 -1.82 -12.97
C ASP A 917 -19.48 -2.40 -11.64
N ASN A 918 -20.32 -3.17 -10.96
CA ASN A 918 -19.93 -3.87 -9.73
C ASN A 918 -19.43 -5.27 -10.08
N ARG A 919 -18.28 -5.67 -9.54
CA ARG A 919 -17.57 -6.88 -9.96
C ARG A 919 -17.46 -7.90 -8.83
N GLY A 920 -17.96 -9.12 -9.06
CA GLY A 920 -17.74 -10.29 -8.19
C GLY A 920 -16.60 -11.18 -8.69
N GLY A 921 -16.20 -12.19 -7.91
CA GLY A 921 -15.11 -13.10 -8.28
C GLY A 921 -15.44 -14.02 -9.46
N LEU A 922 -14.44 -14.46 -10.22
CA LEU A 922 -14.64 -15.22 -11.47
C LEU A 922 -14.59 -16.76 -11.31
N TYR A 923 -14.14 -17.28 -10.16
CA TYR A 923 -13.82 -18.70 -9.97
C TYR A 923 -14.81 -19.49 -9.09
N HIS A 924 -16.11 -19.52 -9.40
CA HIS A 924 -17.06 -20.33 -8.63
C HIS A 924 -18.08 -21.11 -9.49
N GLN A 925 -18.18 -22.43 -9.23
CA GLN A 925 -19.14 -23.38 -9.84
C GLN A 925 -20.64 -23.05 -9.58
N TYR A 926 -20.94 -21.99 -8.81
CA TYR A 926 -22.29 -21.62 -8.38
C TYR A 926 -22.73 -20.21 -8.80
N GLY A 927 -21.89 -19.50 -9.56
CA GLY A 927 -22.08 -18.12 -9.97
C GLY A 927 -21.84 -17.12 -8.84
N ALA A 928 -21.01 -16.11 -9.10
CA ALA A 928 -20.56 -15.17 -8.08
C ALA A 928 -21.52 -14.00 -7.83
N GLY A 929 -22.42 -13.71 -8.78
CA GLY A 929 -23.33 -12.56 -8.70
C GLY A 929 -22.54 -11.25 -8.75
N HIS A 930 -22.22 -10.78 -9.95
CA HIS A 930 -21.31 -9.64 -10.13
C HIS A 930 -21.76 -8.40 -9.35
N ALA A 931 -23.03 -8.00 -9.46
CA ALA A 931 -23.60 -6.96 -8.60
C ALA A 931 -24.23 -7.55 -7.33
N LEU A 932 -25.06 -8.58 -7.51
CA LEU A 932 -25.92 -9.14 -6.46
C LEU A 932 -25.73 -10.64 -6.30
N TRP A 933 -25.31 -11.05 -5.10
CA TRP A 933 -25.32 -12.45 -4.72
C TRP A 933 -26.30 -12.70 -3.57
N ILE A 934 -27.21 -13.66 -3.75
CA ILE A 934 -28.28 -13.96 -2.80
C ILE A 934 -28.10 -15.38 -2.27
N HIS A 935 -27.72 -15.48 -0.99
CA HIS A 935 -27.54 -16.75 -0.31
C HIS A 935 -28.85 -17.55 -0.32
N ARG A 936 -28.76 -18.88 -0.48
CA ARG A 936 -29.92 -19.81 -0.46
C ARG A 936 -30.81 -19.76 0.78
N ASN A 937 -30.33 -19.15 1.86
CA ASN A 937 -31.01 -19.05 3.15
C ASN A 937 -31.60 -17.64 3.37
N ASN A 938 -31.55 -16.78 2.35
CA ASN A 938 -32.21 -15.49 2.40
C ASN A 938 -33.72 -15.70 2.59
N SER A 939 -34.28 -15.06 3.61
CA SER A 939 -35.69 -15.22 4.00
C SER A 939 -36.66 -14.44 3.11
N GLY A 940 -36.17 -13.56 2.24
CA GLY A 940 -36.97 -12.92 1.20
C GLY A 940 -36.24 -11.75 0.53
N PHE A 941 -36.02 -11.85 -0.78
CA PHE A 941 -35.37 -10.80 -1.56
C PHE A 941 -36.36 -10.13 -2.52
N TYR A 942 -36.58 -8.84 -2.34
CA TYR A 942 -37.54 -8.03 -3.09
C TYR A 942 -36.79 -6.91 -3.81
N ILE A 943 -36.92 -6.83 -5.12
CA ILE A 943 -36.32 -5.77 -5.93
C ILE A 943 -37.41 -5.08 -6.76
N ARG A 944 -37.43 -3.75 -6.72
CA ARG A 944 -38.48 -2.92 -7.33
C ARG A 944 -37.89 -1.69 -8.03
N ASN A 945 -38.39 -1.36 -9.22
CA ASN A 945 -38.07 -0.13 -9.95
C ASN A 945 -36.55 0.17 -9.99
N SER A 946 -35.70 -0.85 -10.16
CA SER A 946 -34.24 -0.71 -10.01
C SER A 946 -33.51 -1.09 -11.29
N ILE A 947 -32.36 -0.45 -11.52
CA ILE A 947 -31.44 -0.74 -12.62
C ILE A 947 -30.29 -1.57 -12.06
N ILE A 948 -30.03 -2.73 -12.67
CA ILE A 948 -28.89 -3.58 -12.33
C ILE A 948 -28.13 -3.90 -13.63
N ALA A 949 -27.02 -3.22 -13.85
CA ALA A 949 -26.20 -3.36 -15.05
C ALA A 949 -24.72 -3.55 -14.67
N SER A 950 -23.97 -4.17 -15.58
CA SER A 950 -22.54 -4.45 -15.42
C SER A 950 -21.89 -4.54 -16.79
N ASP A 951 -20.60 -4.20 -16.85
CA ASP A 951 -19.68 -4.47 -17.97
C ASP A 951 -19.53 -5.97 -18.31
N MET A 952 -19.75 -6.84 -17.32
CA MET A 952 -19.80 -8.29 -17.41
C MET A 952 -21.28 -8.76 -17.34
N PRO A 953 -22.00 -8.89 -18.47
CA PRO A 953 -23.44 -9.17 -18.47
C PRO A 953 -23.79 -10.59 -18.00
N ASP A 954 -22.82 -11.47 -17.85
CA ASP A 954 -23.04 -12.85 -17.41
C ASP A 954 -23.20 -12.89 -15.88
N GLU A 955 -24.39 -13.28 -15.39
CA GLU A 955 -24.67 -13.52 -13.96
C GLU A 955 -24.64 -12.30 -13.02
N VAL A 956 -25.19 -11.16 -13.46
CA VAL A 956 -25.26 -9.93 -12.63
C VAL A 956 -26.03 -10.13 -11.31
N CYS A 957 -27.08 -10.97 -11.32
CA CYS A 957 -27.79 -11.43 -10.13
C CYS A 957 -27.77 -12.95 -10.00
N VAL A 958 -27.29 -13.47 -8.87
CA VAL A 958 -27.32 -14.90 -8.56
C VAL A 958 -28.14 -15.18 -7.31
N GLY A 959 -28.98 -16.21 -7.36
CA GLY A 959 -29.78 -16.70 -6.24
C GLY A 959 -31.28 -16.43 -6.35
N ARG A 960 -32.02 -16.69 -5.25
CA ARG A 960 -33.48 -16.68 -5.26
C ARG A 960 -34.05 -15.28 -5.03
N ILE A 961 -34.65 -14.71 -6.07
CA ILE A 961 -35.45 -13.49 -5.96
C ILE A 961 -36.92 -13.84 -5.68
N THR A 962 -37.45 -13.32 -4.58
CA THR A 962 -38.85 -13.54 -4.16
C THR A 962 -39.81 -12.71 -5.01
N GLN A 963 -39.46 -11.46 -5.28
CA GLN A 963 -40.26 -10.55 -6.11
C GLN A 963 -39.35 -9.64 -6.92
N SER A 964 -39.66 -9.51 -8.21
CA SER A 964 -38.98 -8.62 -9.16
C SER A 964 -40.05 -7.82 -9.92
N ILE A 965 -40.07 -6.49 -9.78
CA ILE A 965 -41.08 -5.61 -10.40
C ILE A 965 -40.37 -4.37 -10.96
N GLY A 966 -40.61 -4.02 -12.22
CA GLY A 966 -40.04 -2.81 -12.82
C GLY A 966 -38.51 -2.82 -12.87
N ILE A 967 -37.91 -3.98 -13.13
CA ILE A 967 -36.44 -4.11 -13.19
C ILE A 967 -35.96 -3.98 -14.63
N LEU A 968 -34.93 -3.15 -14.78
CA LEU A 968 -34.12 -3.04 -15.98
C LEU A 968 -32.76 -3.68 -15.68
N ALA A 969 -32.40 -4.71 -16.43
CA ALA A 969 -31.10 -5.35 -16.35
C ALA A 969 -30.41 -5.35 -17.72
N ALA A 970 -29.08 -5.31 -17.73
CA ALA A 970 -28.30 -5.37 -18.97
C ALA A 970 -28.52 -6.69 -19.74
N ASP A 971 -28.91 -7.75 -19.02
CA ASP A 971 -29.17 -9.09 -19.53
C ASP A 971 -30.56 -9.60 -19.11
N SER A 972 -30.79 -10.92 -19.16
CA SER A 972 -32.03 -11.55 -18.69
C SER A 972 -32.01 -11.95 -17.20
N ALA A 973 -30.94 -11.61 -16.46
CA ALA A 973 -30.83 -11.89 -15.04
C ALA A 973 -31.80 -11.04 -14.20
N CYS A 974 -31.76 -11.27 -12.90
CA CYS A 974 -32.61 -10.59 -11.91
C CYS A 974 -34.13 -10.77 -12.13
N ARG A 975 -34.54 -11.70 -13.01
CA ARG A 975 -35.91 -11.85 -13.52
C ARG A 975 -36.44 -10.53 -14.11
N ALA A 976 -35.59 -9.78 -14.80
CA ALA A 976 -35.92 -8.49 -15.35
C ALA A 976 -37.00 -8.61 -16.44
N LYS A 977 -37.92 -7.63 -16.46
CA LYS A 977 -38.99 -7.54 -17.48
C LYS A 977 -38.52 -6.73 -18.69
N LEU A 978 -37.59 -5.80 -18.46
CA LEU A 978 -36.92 -4.99 -19.46
C LEU A 978 -35.44 -5.42 -19.47
N ALA A 979 -34.94 -5.79 -20.65
CA ALA A 979 -33.55 -6.19 -20.85
C ALA A 979 -32.92 -5.28 -21.92
N GLY A 980 -31.67 -4.88 -21.70
CA GLY A 980 -30.91 -4.02 -22.61
C GLY A 980 -30.10 -2.95 -21.88
N ASP A 981 -29.26 -2.25 -22.62
CA ASP A 981 -28.44 -1.16 -22.09
C ASP A 981 -29.33 -0.07 -21.44
N PRO A 982 -29.11 0.25 -20.15
CA PRO A 982 -29.87 1.29 -19.48
C PRO A 982 -29.55 2.71 -19.96
N LEU A 983 -28.52 2.91 -20.79
CA LEU A 983 -28.09 4.22 -21.33
C LEU A 983 -27.95 5.25 -20.22
N LEU A 984 -27.01 4.99 -19.31
CA LEU A 984 -26.70 5.87 -18.19
C LEU A 984 -25.50 6.76 -18.52
N GLY A 985 -25.50 8.00 -18.03
CA GLY A 985 -24.36 8.90 -18.09
C GLY A 985 -23.33 8.62 -17.00
N ASP A 986 -22.25 9.40 -17.02
CA ASP A 986 -21.15 9.31 -16.06
C ASP A 986 -21.61 9.43 -14.61
N LEU A 987 -20.83 8.82 -13.70
CA LEU A 987 -21.04 8.94 -12.26
C LEU A 987 -20.74 10.37 -11.82
N THR A 988 -21.75 11.10 -11.36
CA THR A 988 -21.65 12.52 -10.98
C THR A 988 -22.42 12.85 -9.70
N GLY A 989 -22.19 14.03 -9.12
CA GLY A 989 -22.89 14.51 -7.91
C GLY A 989 -22.27 14.03 -6.59
N ASP A 990 -22.83 14.51 -5.46
CA ASP A 990 -22.44 14.14 -4.10
C ASP A 990 -23.69 14.12 -3.19
N PRO A 991 -24.16 12.95 -2.72
CA PRO A 991 -23.68 11.60 -3.02
C PRO A 991 -23.81 11.24 -4.51
N ALA A 992 -22.86 10.48 -5.05
CA ALA A 992 -22.74 10.22 -6.48
C ALA A 992 -23.85 9.34 -7.08
N TRP A 993 -24.24 9.61 -8.33
CA TRP A 993 -25.32 8.92 -9.05
C TRP A 993 -25.07 8.88 -10.57
N HIS A 994 -25.79 7.97 -11.24
CA HIS A 994 -25.87 7.89 -12.70
C HIS A 994 -27.23 8.38 -13.19
N ALA A 995 -27.26 9.32 -14.15
CA ALA A 995 -28.52 9.79 -14.76
C ALA A 995 -28.87 8.96 -16.01
N PRO A 996 -30.14 8.59 -16.19
CA PRO A 996 -30.61 8.11 -17.49
C PRO A 996 -30.43 9.16 -18.57
N LEU A 997 -29.84 8.77 -19.70
CA LEU A 997 -29.66 9.62 -20.88
C LEU A 997 -30.93 9.65 -21.74
N PRO A 998 -31.11 10.66 -22.61
CA PRO A 998 -32.23 10.70 -23.55
C PRO A 998 -32.33 9.41 -24.38
N GLY A 999 -33.51 8.78 -24.37
CA GLY A 999 -33.75 7.49 -25.05
C GLY A 999 -33.51 6.27 -24.16
N SER A 1000 -33.09 6.44 -22.91
CA SER A 1000 -32.99 5.35 -21.94
C SER A 1000 -34.33 4.63 -21.76
N PRO A 1001 -34.34 3.28 -21.76
CA PRO A 1001 -35.54 2.50 -21.47
C PRO A 1001 -35.99 2.59 -20.00
N ALA A 1002 -35.22 3.25 -19.13
CA ALA A 1002 -35.58 3.50 -17.74
C ALA A 1002 -36.59 4.66 -17.59
N ILE A 1003 -36.65 5.57 -18.57
CA ILE A 1003 -37.44 6.81 -18.49
C ILE A 1003 -38.94 6.49 -18.55
N ASP A 1004 -39.72 7.05 -17.61
CA ASP A 1004 -41.17 6.87 -17.43
C ASP A 1004 -41.61 5.39 -17.30
N ALA A 1005 -40.69 4.47 -16.99
CA ALA A 1005 -40.93 3.03 -17.10
C ALA A 1005 -41.17 2.31 -15.76
N ALA A 1006 -41.09 3.01 -14.63
CA ALA A 1006 -41.26 2.42 -13.31
C ALA A 1006 -42.70 1.98 -13.04
N ASP A 1007 -42.88 0.97 -12.17
CA ASP A 1007 -44.20 0.62 -11.67
C ASP A 1007 -44.68 1.68 -10.67
N ALA A 1008 -45.75 2.39 -11.04
CA ALA A 1008 -46.29 3.52 -10.30
C ALA A 1008 -46.65 3.20 -8.83
N ARG A 1009 -46.90 1.93 -8.48
CA ARG A 1009 -47.22 1.52 -7.10
C ARG A 1009 -46.03 1.62 -6.16
N PHE A 1010 -44.82 1.67 -6.70
CA PHE A 1010 -43.58 1.69 -5.92
C PHE A 1010 -42.73 2.94 -6.17
N CYS A 1011 -43.30 3.97 -6.81
CA CYS A 1011 -42.65 5.27 -6.89
C CYS A 1011 -42.44 5.86 -5.49
N THR A 1012 -41.20 6.26 -5.22
CA THR A 1012 -40.84 7.07 -4.05
C THR A 1012 -41.27 8.52 -4.25
N ALA A 1013 -41.34 9.31 -3.17
CA ALA A 1013 -41.73 10.72 -3.25
C ALA A 1013 -40.71 11.59 -4.00
N ALA A 1014 -39.43 11.23 -3.92
CA ALA A 1014 -38.33 11.91 -4.58
C ALA A 1014 -37.21 10.92 -4.94
N ASP A 1015 -36.33 11.31 -5.86
CA ASP A 1015 -35.13 10.56 -6.27
C ASP A 1015 -33.91 10.81 -5.35
N GLN A 1016 -32.74 10.27 -5.69
CA GLN A 1016 -31.51 10.46 -4.92
C GLN A 1016 -31.06 11.94 -4.84
N LYS A 1017 -31.40 12.77 -5.83
CA LYS A 1017 -31.13 14.22 -5.84
C LYS A 1017 -32.18 15.05 -5.11
N GLY A 1018 -33.23 14.42 -4.60
CA GLY A 1018 -34.39 15.10 -4.03
C GLY A 1018 -35.39 15.64 -5.08
N SER A 1019 -35.24 15.28 -6.36
CA SER A 1019 -36.20 15.63 -7.41
C SER A 1019 -37.52 14.89 -7.16
N PRO A 1020 -38.67 15.58 -7.13
CA PRO A 1020 -39.97 14.93 -6.91
C PRO A 1020 -40.30 13.94 -8.02
N ARG A 1021 -40.89 12.78 -7.70
CA ARG A 1021 -41.35 11.82 -8.72
C ARG A 1021 -42.88 11.80 -8.83
N PRO A 1022 -43.46 11.65 -10.04
CA PRO A 1022 -42.81 11.64 -11.35
C PRO A 1022 -42.51 13.04 -11.93
N GLN A 1023 -41.52 13.15 -12.82
CA GLN A 1023 -41.22 14.29 -13.69
C GLN A 1023 -41.46 13.89 -15.16
N GLY A 1024 -42.71 13.65 -15.55
CA GLY A 1024 -43.01 13.16 -16.89
C GLY A 1024 -44.32 12.40 -16.96
N GLY A 1025 -44.36 11.38 -17.83
CA GLY A 1025 -45.50 10.48 -17.97
C GLY A 1025 -45.59 9.41 -16.88
N GLY A 1026 -44.48 9.15 -16.19
CA GLY A 1026 -44.32 8.17 -15.11
C GLY A 1026 -43.04 8.44 -14.32
N CYS A 1027 -42.70 7.59 -13.35
CA CYS A 1027 -41.40 7.70 -12.68
C CYS A 1027 -40.37 6.87 -13.42
N ASP A 1028 -39.10 7.22 -13.28
CA ASP A 1028 -38.00 6.50 -13.90
C ASP A 1028 -37.56 5.30 -13.05
N ILE A 1029 -37.15 4.21 -13.72
CA ILE A 1029 -36.49 3.08 -13.07
C ILE A 1029 -35.09 3.53 -12.61
N GLY A 1030 -34.66 3.10 -11.43
CA GLY A 1030 -33.35 3.44 -10.87
C GLY A 1030 -33.37 4.64 -9.92
N ALA A 1031 -32.19 5.05 -9.47
CA ALA A 1031 -32.00 6.02 -8.39
C ALA A 1031 -32.37 7.47 -8.76
N ILE A 1032 -32.29 7.83 -10.04
CA ILE A 1032 -32.50 9.20 -10.55
C ILE A 1032 -33.79 9.32 -11.35
N GLU A 1033 -34.47 10.45 -11.18
CA GLU A 1033 -35.57 10.90 -12.02
C GLU A 1033 -35.02 11.92 -13.02
N THR A 1034 -35.29 11.71 -14.29
CA THR A 1034 -34.94 12.64 -15.35
C THR A 1034 -35.91 13.82 -15.34
N VAL A 1035 -35.37 15.03 -15.30
CA VAL A 1035 -36.16 16.25 -15.45
C VAL A 1035 -36.18 16.61 -16.95
N PRO A 1036 -37.35 16.79 -17.58
CA PRO A 1036 -37.41 17.23 -18.97
C PRO A 1036 -36.71 18.57 -19.14
N VAL A 1037 -35.56 18.59 -19.83
CA VAL A 1037 -34.89 19.84 -20.21
C VAL A 1037 -35.73 20.48 -21.31
N PRO A 1038 -36.21 21.73 -21.15
CA PRO A 1038 -36.79 22.46 -22.27
C PRO A 1038 -35.71 22.57 -23.36
N ARG A 1039 -35.92 21.91 -24.51
CA ARG A 1039 -34.94 22.00 -25.61
C ARG A 1039 -34.87 23.44 -26.09
N ASP A 1040 -33.65 23.93 -26.27
CA ASP A 1040 -33.37 25.28 -26.73
C ASP A 1040 -34.01 25.47 -28.11
N VAL A 1041 -34.91 26.46 -28.23
CA VAL A 1041 -35.65 26.80 -29.46
C VAL A 1041 -35.31 28.21 -29.93
N SER A 1042 -34.07 28.63 -29.70
CA SER A 1042 -33.60 30.00 -29.80
C SER A 1042 -33.90 30.70 -31.13
N ASP A 1043 -34.10 29.95 -32.23
CA ASP A 1043 -34.51 30.47 -33.54
C ASP A 1043 -35.54 29.57 -34.26
N CYS A 1044 -36.44 28.91 -33.52
CA CYS A 1044 -37.38 27.98 -34.12
C CYS A 1044 -38.62 28.65 -34.74
N ALA A 1045 -38.82 28.47 -36.05
CA ALA A 1045 -40.05 28.81 -36.75
C ALA A 1045 -40.80 27.54 -37.18
N VAL A 1046 -42.11 27.47 -36.94
CA VAL A 1046 -42.96 26.33 -37.32
C VAL A 1046 -44.09 26.76 -38.22
N THR A 1047 -44.21 26.13 -39.38
CA THR A 1047 -45.25 26.38 -40.37
C THR A 1047 -46.27 25.25 -40.38
N THR A 1048 -47.53 25.54 -40.07
CA THR A 1048 -48.60 24.53 -40.04
C THR A 1048 -48.88 23.95 -41.42
N THR A 1049 -48.97 22.62 -41.55
CA THR A 1049 -49.36 21.96 -42.81
C THR A 1049 -50.87 21.78 -42.92
N HIS A 1050 -51.58 21.88 -41.80
CA HIS A 1050 -53.04 21.72 -41.67
C HIS A 1050 -53.61 22.77 -40.71
N ALA A 1051 -54.95 22.89 -40.65
CA ALA A 1051 -55.59 23.66 -39.59
C ALA A 1051 -55.44 22.91 -38.26
N LEU A 1052 -54.67 23.48 -37.31
CA LEU A 1052 -54.32 22.82 -36.06
C LEU A 1052 -55.12 23.37 -34.87
N ASN A 1053 -55.50 22.48 -33.97
CA ASN A 1053 -56.05 22.89 -32.68
C ASN A 1053 -54.96 23.57 -31.84
N PHE A 1054 -55.18 24.84 -31.49
CA PHE A 1054 -54.36 25.60 -30.57
C PHE A 1054 -54.85 25.33 -29.14
N ARG A 1055 -53.98 24.84 -28.26
CA ARG A 1055 -54.38 24.31 -26.95
C ARG A 1055 -53.65 24.96 -25.78
N ALA A 1056 -54.22 24.88 -24.57
CA ALA A 1056 -53.62 25.43 -23.35
C ALA A 1056 -52.37 24.66 -22.90
N GLY A 1057 -52.31 23.36 -23.20
CA GLY A 1057 -51.18 22.45 -22.96
C GLY A 1057 -51.17 21.32 -23.99
N PRO A 1058 -50.09 20.51 -24.06
CA PRO A 1058 -50.06 19.28 -24.87
C PRO A 1058 -51.28 18.40 -24.59
N GLY A 1059 -52.15 18.20 -25.59
CA GLY A 1059 -53.41 17.43 -25.43
C GLY A 1059 -54.53 18.12 -24.60
N GLY A 1060 -54.31 19.32 -24.07
CA GLY A 1060 -55.26 20.05 -23.21
C GLY A 1060 -56.40 20.75 -23.94
N GLU A 1061 -57.16 21.60 -23.24
CA GLU A 1061 -58.34 22.29 -23.80
C GLU A 1061 -58.02 23.12 -25.05
N LYS A 1062 -58.95 23.13 -26.02
CA LYS A 1062 -58.81 23.89 -27.27
C LYS A 1062 -59.09 25.37 -27.02
N LEU A 1063 -58.05 26.19 -27.18
CA LEU A 1063 -58.10 27.66 -27.10
C LEU A 1063 -58.49 28.31 -28.43
N GLY A 1064 -58.28 27.62 -29.55
CA GLY A 1064 -58.57 28.13 -30.88
C GLY A 1064 -58.10 27.19 -31.99
N THR A 1065 -58.05 27.69 -33.23
CA THR A 1065 -57.52 26.96 -34.38
C THR A 1065 -56.51 27.84 -35.11
N VAL A 1066 -55.30 27.32 -35.35
CA VAL A 1066 -54.31 27.94 -36.24
C VAL A 1066 -54.58 27.45 -37.66
N PRO A 1067 -54.73 28.32 -38.68
CA PRO A 1067 -54.98 27.90 -40.06
C PRO A 1067 -53.77 27.18 -40.65
N ALA A 1068 -53.97 26.44 -41.74
CA ALA A 1068 -52.88 25.84 -42.51
C ALA A 1068 -52.03 26.93 -43.19
N GLY A 1069 -50.72 26.72 -43.25
CA GLY A 1069 -49.73 27.63 -43.84
C GLY A 1069 -49.28 28.77 -42.92
N ALA A 1070 -49.66 28.76 -41.64
CA ALA A 1070 -49.25 29.80 -40.69
C ALA A 1070 -47.86 29.50 -40.11
N THR A 1071 -46.92 30.42 -40.30
CA THR A 1071 -45.58 30.36 -39.70
C THR A 1071 -45.54 31.10 -38.37
N LEU A 1072 -45.10 30.42 -37.30
CA LEU A 1072 -45.09 30.93 -35.94
C LEU A 1072 -43.72 30.68 -35.29
N GLY A 1073 -43.23 31.64 -34.51
CA GLY A 1073 -42.06 31.42 -33.65
C GLY A 1073 -42.41 30.48 -32.49
N ALA A 1074 -41.61 29.44 -32.28
CA ALA A 1074 -41.76 28.53 -31.16
C ALA A 1074 -40.90 28.98 -29.98
N SER A 1075 -41.52 29.07 -28.80
CA SER A 1075 -40.87 29.49 -27.56
C SER A 1075 -40.51 28.32 -26.63
N ALA A 1076 -41.01 27.12 -26.93
CA ALA A 1076 -40.64 25.86 -26.27
C ALA A 1076 -41.07 24.67 -27.14
N ARG A 1077 -40.46 23.49 -26.91
CA ARG A 1077 -40.88 22.22 -27.51
C ARG A 1077 -40.91 21.10 -26.47
N THR A 1078 -41.85 20.16 -26.65
CA THR A 1078 -41.83 18.83 -26.03
C THR A 1078 -41.87 17.74 -27.10
N ALA A 1079 -41.81 16.46 -26.71
CA ALA A 1079 -42.07 15.36 -27.63
C ALA A 1079 -43.50 15.49 -28.21
N GLY A 1080 -43.60 15.83 -29.50
CA GLY A 1080 -44.86 15.94 -30.23
C GLY A 1080 -45.57 17.30 -30.20
N TRP A 1081 -45.04 18.33 -29.55
CA TRP A 1081 -45.71 19.65 -29.46
C TRP A 1081 -44.77 20.85 -29.50
N PHE A 1082 -45.22 21.94 -30.14
CA PHE A 1082 -44.57 23.25 -30.11
C PHE A 1082 -45.42 24.27 -29.35
N ARG A 1083 -44.78 25.06 -28.49
CA ARG A 1083 -45.41 26.21 -27.83
C ARG A 1083 -45.21 27.45 -28.68
N VAL A 1084 -46.30 28.07 -29.12
CA VAL A 1084 -46.33 29.19 -30.06
C VAL A 1084 -47.25 30.32 -29.57
N ALA A 1085 -47.02 31.53 -30.05
CA ALA A 1085 -47.92 32.66 -29.85
C ALA A 1085 -48.80 32.87 -31.09
N TYR A 1086 -50.13 32.88 -30.92
CA TYR A 1086 -51.09 33.08 -32.00
C TYR A 1086 -52.31 33.86 -31.50
N GLY A 1087 -52.70 34.93 -32.21
CA GLY A 1087 -53.85 35.75 -31.84
C GLY A 1087 -53.73 36.44 -30.47
N GLY A 1088 -52.52 36.83 -30.06
CA GLY A 1088 -52.26 37.50 -28.78
C GLY A 1088 -52.29 36.58 -27.54
N ARG A 1089 -52.35 35.26 -27.74
CA ARG A 1089 -52.29 34.25 -26.67
C ARG A 1089 -51.15 33.28 -26.93
N THR A 1090 -50.62 32.67 -25.87
CA THR A 1090 -49.62 31.60 -25.97
C THR A 1090 -50.25 30.25 -25.69
N GLY A 1091 -49.87 29.23 -26.44
CA GLY A 1091 -50.46 27.89 -26.37
C GLY A 1091 -49.68 26.89 -27.21
N TRP A 1092 -50.22 25.69 -27.39
CA TRP A 1092 -49.52 24.56 -27.98
C TRP A 1092 -50.20 24.06 -29.25
N ILE A 1093 -49.39 23.66 -30.23
CA ILE A 1093 -49.80 23.00 -31.47
C ILE A 1093 -49.02 21.69 -31.66
N SER A 1094 -49.64 20.71 -32.32
CA SER A 1094 -49.01 19.40 -32.55
C SER A 1094 -47.85 19.52 -33.55
N ALA A 1095 -46.73 18.87 -33.23
CA ALA A 1095 -45.53 18.84 -34.05
C ALA A 1095 -45.69 17.95 -35.30
N ASP A 1096 -46.62 17.00 -35.29
CA ASP A 1096 -46.84 16.06 -36.39
C ASP A 1096 -47.35 16.74 -37.68
N TYR A 1097 -47.88 17.96 -37.54
CA TYR A 1097 -48.53 18.71 -38.61
C TYR A 1097 -47.91 20.09 -38.82
N VAL A 1098 -46.62 20.24 -38.52
CA VAL A 1098 -45.86 21.45 -38.82
C VAL A 1098 -44.56 21.12 -39.52
N ILE A 1099 -44.07 22.03 -40.35
CA ILE A 1099 -42.71 22.04 -40.90
C ILE A 1099 -41.90 23.01 -40.04
N ALA A 1100 -40.81 22.54 -39.46
CA ALA A 1100 -39.96 23.32 -38.57
C ALA A 1100 -38.70 23.81 -39.32
N GLU A 1101 -38.34 25.08 -39.14
CA GLU A 1101 -37.17 25.74 -39.71
C GLU A 1101 -36.37 26.44 -38.59
N GLY A 1102 -35.04 26.31 -38.60
CA GLY A 1102 -34.16 26.82 -37.55
C GLY A 1102 -33.85 25.80 -36.45
N VAL A 1103 -33.31 26.27 -35.31
CA VAL A 1103 -32.96 25.41 -34.17
C VAL A 1103 -34.22 25.09 -33.37
N CYS A 1104 -34.84 23.95 -33.69
CA CYS A 1104 -36.18 23.57 -33.20
C CYS A 1104 -36.22 22.41 -32.20
N GLY A 1105 -35.06 22.03 -31.62
CA GLY A 1105 -34.95 21.05 -30.53
C GLY A 1105 -35.17 19.60 -30.91
#